data_AF-A0AAP5Y293-F1
#
_entry.id   AF-A0AAP5Y293-F1
#
_cell.length_a   1.000
_cell.length_b   1.000
_cell.length_c   1.000
_cell.angle_alpha   90.00
_cell.angle_beta   90.00
_cell.angle_gamma   90.00
#
_symmetry.space_group_name_H-M   'P 1'
#
loop_
_entity.id
_entity.type
_entity.pdbx_description
1 polymer ?
#
loop_
_entity_poly.entity_id
_entity_poly.type
_entity_poly.pdbx_seq_one_letter_code
_entity_poly.pdbx_strand_id
1 'polypeptide(L)'
;MSKNLKFIDLFSGIGGFRLALEELGLECVFSSEVDEHAIEMYKANFGDNSKCDITQLNPDTLPNFDILCAGFPCQAFSISGKQKGFEDRVRGTLFFDICRVLKEKQPKAFILENVQNLEKHDKGNTLFIMIKTLNELGYSVSYKVLNAKDFGVPQNRERIIIVGNKEGKVFDFSDIQKHKVSSMYEFLDKQGEFEYLDETDYTLIEAEKIKMQKSGLIFCGHRNKKIRTIGVREGTEYLSRAHKQPNRIYSAEGIHPTITSQEQSGRYFIYVDGKVRKLTLNECYKFMGFPNDFIKVGTKAKLYERIGNSVCVPMIRNVAKEVINQFWNESEGNEVNVSEFLEKTYNDSLSIKSLDEIDLTDTQKNYIKSIVKKEETLKGVYTVLVTSLVYKCLHMEQDIRLHQANMDNGYSGRSFDTKYITPFMKQKQFLGAMKESGWLTRSLEQNIPYNLDFPGKINDKVVKDAFLKILNDIEENGAKPQNYLMGIFHLSIKARELKSVRVINPVERESSLSINEIIDLLEKHFYYSYKSRGASILPVVALYSMYECITKELKRFDDKFLQQISSHYSSDRSSWNAGDIAVINNDGSLYEVVEVKFDIAPDYIMVDDAYKKFCNTTIQRYYILSTLAPKDDELEIIHDLVEKIKTEHGCQVIINGVFPTLKYYLRLLDNTDLFIQRYIHNIQTHPEINAEHKIAWNDLLTKKYNTKGN
;
A
#
# COMPACT_ATOMS: atom_id res chain seq x y z
N MET A 1 7.53 -30.91 23.55
CA MET A 1 7.25 -31.90 22.48
C MET A 1 6.60 -31.13 21.34
N SER A 2 7.27 -30.92 20.21
CA SER A 2 6.66 -30.16 19.11
C SER A 2 5.48 -30.96 18.55
N LYS A 3 4.30 -30.31 18.48
CA LYS A 3 3.18 -30.82 17.67
C LYS A 3 3.72 -31.01 16.25
N ASN A 4 3.43 -32.15 15.62
CA ASN A 4 3.78 -32.39 14.22
C ASN A 4 2.91 -31.48 13.33
N LEU A 5 3.31 -30.21 13.18
CA LEU A 5 2.55 -29.20 12.46
C LEU A 5 2.71 -29.40 10.96
N LYS A 6 1.60 -29.23 10.24
CA LYS A 6 1.50 -29.46 8.80
C LYS A 6 1.38 -28.15 8.06
N PHE A 7 2.00 -28.05 6.89
CA PHE A 7 1.85 -26.86 6.05
C PHE A 7 1.66 -27.20 4.58
N ILE A 8 1.17 -26.21 3.84
CA ILE A 8 1.10 -26.28 2.37
C ILE A 8 1.97 -25.18 1.75
N ASP A 9 2.56 -25.48 0.60
CA ASP A 9 3.47 -24.60 -0.14
C ASP A 9 2.86 -24.23 -1.51
N LEU A 10 2.13 -23.11 -1.57
CA LEU A 10 1.52 -22.62 -2.80
C LEU A 10 2.48 -21.72 -3.56
N PHE A 11 2.47 -21.80 -4.89
CA PHE A 11 3.48 -21.16 -5.74
C PHE A 11 4.88 -21.60 -5.32
N SER A 12 5.05 -22.92 -5.14
CA SER A 12 6.18 -23.48 -4.41
C SER A 12 7.52 -23.18 -5.07
N GLY A 13 7.55 -22.94 -6.38
CA GLY A 13 8.77 -22.76 -7.14
C GLY A 13 9.72 -23.92 -6.90
N ILE A 14 10.92 -23.61 -6.42
CA ILE A 14 11.96 -24.60 -6.07
C ILE A 14 11.95 -24.99 -4.58
N GLY A 15 10.90 -24.65 -3.82
CA GLY A 15 10.68 -25.09 -2.44
C GLY A 15 11.43 -24.30 -1.37
N GLY A 16 11.59 -22.99 -1.57
CA GLY A 16 12.24 -22.13 -0.57
C GLY A 16 11.45 -22.03 0.75
N PHE A 17 10.11 -22.02 0.69
CA PHE A 17 9.27 -22.13 1.89
C PHE A 17 9.38 -23.51 2.51
N ARG A 18 9.25 -24.57 1.70
CA ARG A 18 9.37 -25.95 2.17
C ARG A 18 10.65 -26.21 2.95
N LEU A 19 11.79 -25.84 2.37
CA LEU A 19 13.09 -26.00 3.01
C LEU A 19 13.13 -25.27 4.37
N ALA A 20 12.65 -24.03 4.43
CA ALA A 20 12.64 -23.24 5.66
C ALA A 20 11.76 -23.83 6.78
N LEU A 21 10.61 -24.42 6.44
CA LEU A 21 9.67 -24.97 7.41
C LEU A 21 10.03 -26.41 7.82
N GLU A 22 10.53 -27.24 6.91
CA GLU A 22 11.00 -28.61 7.21
C GLU A 22 12.23 -28.58 8.13
N GLU A 23 13.12 -27.59 7.99
CA GLU A 23 14.24 -27.36 8.92
C GLU A 23 13.79 -27.05 10.37
N LEU A 24 12.54 -26.59 10.54
CA LEU A 24 11.92 -26.39 11.86
C LEU A 24 11.12 -27.62 12.34
N GLY A 25 11.11 -28.70 11.56
CA GLY A 25 10.43 -29.95 11.87
C GLY A 25 8.95 -30.00 11.47
N LEU A 26 8.51 -29.16 10.54
CA LEU A 26 7.14 -29.18 10.01
C LEU A 26 7.02 -30.12 8.81
N GLU A 27 5.83 -30.70 8.61
CA GLU A 27 5.53 -31.63 7.51
C GLU A 27 4.83 -30.89 6.36
N CYS A 28 5.42 -30.91 5.16
CA CYS A 28 4.76 -30.40 3.96
C CYS A 28 3.73 -31.42 3.46
N VAL A 29 2.44 -31.08 3.47
CA VAL A 29 1.36 -32.02 3.07
C VAL A 29 0.76 -31.74 1.71
N PHE A 30 1.08 -30.58 1.11
CA PHE A 30 0.67 -30.24 -0.25
C PHE A 30 1.56 -29.13 -0.82
N SER A 31 1.80 -29.17 -2.13
CA SER A 31 2.49 -28.11 -2.87
C SER A 31 1.82 -27.84 -4.23
N SER A 32 1.94 -26.62 -4.74
CA SER A 32 1.36 -26.21 -6.03
C SER A 32 2.31 -25.34 -6.84
N GLU A 33 2.63 -25.80 -8.05
CA GLU A 33 3.45 -25.13 -9.06
C GLU A 33 2.95 -25.49 -10.48
N VAL A 34 3.14 -24.56 -11.43
CA VAL A 34 2.75 -24.72 -12.84
C VAL A 34 3.95 -24.72 -13.80
N ASP A 35 5.10 -24.16 -13.40
CA ASP A 35 6.34 -24.23 -14.16
C ASP A 35 6.91 -25.65 -14.09
N GLU A 36 6.76 -26.43 -15.17
CA GLU A 36 7.25 -27.83 -15.31
C GLU A 36 8.71 -27.99 -14.86
N HIS A 37 9.48 -26.96 -15.13
CA HIS A 37 10.88 -26.83 -14.83
C HIS A 37 11.17 -26.69 -13.32
N ALA A 38 10.43 -25.85 -12.61
CA ALA A 38 10.45 -25.77 -11.16
C ALA A 38 9.94 -27.07 -10.53
N ILE A 39 8.90 -27.69 -11.09
CA ILE A 39 8.37 -29.00 -10.67
C ILE A 39 9.46 -30.09 -10.74
N GLU A 40 10.20 -30.18 -11.84
CA GLU A 40 11.30 -31.14 -12.01
C GLU A 40 12.37 -30.98 -10.92
N MET A 41 12.77 -29.74 -10.62
CA MET A 41 13.77 -29.46 -9.59
C MET A 41 13.22 -29.70 -8.18
N TYR A 42 11.96 -29.34 -7.93
CA TYR A 42 11.27 -29.60 -6.68
C TYR A 42 11.23 -31.10 -6.40
N LYS A 43 10.80 -31.90 -7.38
CA LYS A 43 10.79 -33.37 -7.30
C LYS A 43 12.19 -33.96 -7.08
N ALA A 44 13.22 -33.40 -7.69
CA ALA A 44 14.59 -33.88 -7.50
C ALA A 44 15.09 -33.67 -6.06
N ASN A 45 14.67 -32.60 -5.37
CA ASN A 45 15.13 -32.29 -4.01
C ASN A 45 14.22 -32.86 -2.92
N PHE A 46 12.91 -32.96 -3.16
CA PHE A 46 11.93 -33.33 -2.14
C PHE A 46 11.20 -34.65 -2.41
N GLY A 47 11.39 -35.26 -3.59
CA GLY A 47 10.70 -36.50 -3.99
C GLY A 47 9.24 -36.32 -4.42
N ASP A 48 8.61 -35.20 -4.04
CA ASP A 48 7.20 -34.93 -4.30
C ASP A 48 6.94 -34.25 -5.65
N ASN A 49 5.77 -34.51 -6.22
CA ASN A 49 5.29 -33.82 -7.42
C ASN A 49 4.43 -32.61 -7.03
N SER A 50 4.96 -31.40 -7.22
CA SER A 50 4.26 -30.14 -6.94
C SER A 50 3.31 -29.67 -8.05
N LYS A 51 3.18 -30.42 -9.15
CA LYS A 51 2.38 -30.03 -10.31
C LYS A 51 0.90 -29.85 -9.95
N CYS A 52 0.47 -28.60 -9.88
CA CYS A 52 -0.92 -28.23 -9.64
C CYS A 52 -1.16 -26.78 -10.04
N ASP A 53 -2.11 -26.54 -10.94
CA ASP A 53 -2.66 -25.21 -11.21
C ASP A 53 -3.65 -24.83 -10.12
N ILE A 54 -3.25 -23.90 -9.25
CA ILE A 54 -4.08 -23.46 -8.13
C ILE A 54 -5.44 -22.92 -8.58
N THR A 55 -5.55 -22.34 -9.78
CA THR A 55 -6.81 -21.76 -10.29
C THR A 55 -7.88 -22.82 -10.54
N GLN A 56 -7.47 -24.09 -10.72
CA GLN A 56 -8.33 -25.24 -10.97
C GLN A 56 -8.45 -26.18 -9.76
N LEU A 57 -7.63 -25.97 -8.73
CA LEU A 57 -7.60 -26.78 -7.52
C LEU A 57 -8.93 -26.67 -6.77
N ASN A 58 -9.62 -27.79 -6.49
CA ASN A 58 -10.72 -27.78 -5.53
C ASN A 58 -10.14 -27.80 -4.09
N PRO A 59 -10.32 -26.75 -3.27
CA PRO A 59 -9.70 -26.69 -1.94
C PRO A 59 -10.20 -27.81 -1.03
N ASP A 60 -11.44 -28.29 -1.17
CA ASP A 60 -12.01 -29.37 -0.36
C ASP A 60 -11.13 -30.62 -0.34
N THR A 61 -10.47 -30.89 -1.46
CA THR A 61 -9.61 -32.07 -1.67
C THR A 61 -8.26 -32.00 -0.95
N LEU A 62 -7.87 -30.81 -0.46
CA LEU A 62 -6.60 -30.66 0.26
C LEU A 62 -6.64 -31.38 1.61
N PRO A 63 -5.51 -31.97 2.06
CA PRO A 63 -5.40 -32.43 3.44
C PRO A 63 -5.58 -31.28 4.42
N ASN A 64 -5.85 -31.58 5.69
CA ASN A 64 -5.83 -30.57 6.74
C ASN A 64 -4.39 -30.13 7.02
N PHE A 65 -4.20 -28.84 7.28
CA PHE A 65 -2.91 -28.24 7.56
C PHE A 65 -3.06 -27.06 8.53
N ASP A 66 -1.96 -26.72 9.18
CA ASP A 66 -1.86 -25.70 10.22
C ASP A 66 -1.46 -24.33 9.64
N ILE A 67 -0.56 -24.33 8.65
CA ILE A 67 0.03 -23.13 8.05
C ILE A 67 -0.07 -23.16 6.53
N LEU A 68 -0.57 -22.07 5.94
CA LEU A 68 -0.47 -21.83 4.49
C LEU A 68 0.76 -20.97 4.17
N CYS A 69 1.61 -21.39 3.24
CA CYS A 69 2.69 -20.57 2.71
C CYS A 69 2.45 -20.22 1.24
N ALA A 70 2.75 -18.98 0.84
CA ALA A 70 2.66 -18.55 -0.56
C ALA A 70 3.58 -17.38 -0.92
N GLY A 71 4.50 -17.60 -1.86
CA GLY A 71 5.28 -16.55 -2.53
C GLY A 71 4.65 -16.20 -3.87
N PHE A 72 3.53 -15.47 -3.84
CA PHE A 72 2.67 -15.33 -5.02
C PHE A 72 3.11 -14.19 -5.96
N PRO A 73 2.86 -14.31 -7.29
CA PRO A 73 3.22 -13.26 -8.24
C PRO A 73 2.57 -11.89 -7.94
N CYS A 74 3.35 -10.81 -8.08
CA CYS A 74 2.86 -9.44 -7.92
C CYS A 74 1.99 -9.03 -9.12
N GLN A 75 0.67 -9.19 -9.01
CA GLN A 75 -0.31 -8.73 -10.01
C GLN A 75 -1.12 -7.57 -9.45
N ALA A 76 -1.46 -6.59 -10.30
CA ALA A 76 -2.41 -5.54 -9.93
C ALA A 76 -3.84 -6.11 -9.86
N PHE A 77 -4.64 -5.71 -8.87
CA PHE A 77 -6.06 -6.06 -8.83
C PHE A 77 -6.83 -5.26 -9.89
N SER A 78 -7.49 -5.94 -10.83
CA SER A 78 -8.41 -5.31 -11.78
C SER A 78 -9.80 -5.14 -11.14
N ILE A 79 -10.19 -3.93 -10.73
CA ILE A 79 -11.49 -3.67 -10.08
C ILE A 79 -12.64 -3.68 -11.12
N SER A 80 -12.99 -4.84 -11.67
CA SER A 80 -14.07 -5.01 -12.67
C SER A 80 -15.27 -5.84 -12.16
N GLY A 81 -15.48 -5.92 -10.84
CA GLY A 81 -16.55 -6.69 -10.20
C GLY A 81 -17.83 -5.89 -9.87
N LYS A 82 -19.02 -6.48 -10.03
CA LYS A 82 -20.32 -5.86 -9.75
C LYS A 82 -20.67 -5.89 -8.25
N GLN A 83 -19.79 -5.44 -7.35
CA GLN A 83 -20.08 -5.20 -5.91
C GLN A 83 -21.03 -6.22 -5.20
N LYS A 84 -21.00 -7.52 -5.53
CA LYS A 84 -21.85 -8.55 -4.89
C LYS A 84 -21.12 -9.44 -3.86
N GLY A 85 -20.00 -8.98 -3.30
CA GLY A 85 -19.31 -9.66 -2.18
C GLY A 85 -17.98 -10.33 -2.56
N PHE A 86 -17.49 -11.22 -1.68
CA PHE A 86 -16.18 -11.91 -1.77
C PHE A 86 -15.94 -12.65 -3.10
N GLU A 87 -17.01 -13.13 -3.74
CA GLU A 87 -16.94 -13.96 -4.96
C GLU A 87 -16.89 -13.15 -6.27
N ASP A 88 -17.22 -11.85 -6.21
CA ASP A 88 -17.31 -10.97 -7.39
C ASP A 88 -16.10 -10.04 -7.52
N ARG A 89 -15.13 -10.12 -6.58
CA ARG A 89 -13.91 -9.31 -6.59
C ARG A 89 -12.85 -10.00 -7.46
N VAL A 90 -12.86 -9.65 -8.75
CA VAL A 90 -11.80 -9.88 -9.75
C VAL A 90 -11.55 -11.35 -10.11
N ARG A 91 -12.08 -11.77 -11.26
CA ARG A 91 -11.55 -12.95 -11.96
C ARG A 91 -10.11 -12.66 -12.38
N GLY A 92 -9.16 -13.53 -12.03
CA GLY A 92 -7.83 -13.55 -12.65
C GLY A 92 -6.65 -13.03 -11.83
N THR A 93 -6.74 -12.87 -10.50
CA THR A 93 -5.54 -12.67 -9.67
C THR A 93 -5.31 -13.81 -8.68
N LEU A 94 -4.07 -14.32 -8.68
CA LEU A 94 -3.65 -15.49 -7.90
C LEU A 94 -3.78 -15.32 -6.37
N PHE A 95 -3.88 -14.08 -5.89
CA PHE A 95 -4.17 -13.79 -4.48
C PHE A 95 -5.57 -14.27 -4.06
N PHE A 96 -6.58 -14.17 -4.94
CA PHE A 96 -7.92 -14.65 -4.59
C PHE A 96 -8.01 -16.18 -4.58
N ASP A 97 -7.14 -16.87 -5.31
CA ASP A 97 -6.99 -18.34 -5.18
C ASP A 97 -6.45 -18.73 -3.81
N ILE A 98 -5.50 -17.97 -3.26
CA ILE A 98 -5.07 -18.12 -1.85
C ILE A 98 -6.26 -17.89 -0.93
N CYS A 99 -7.01 -16.81 -1.13
CA CYS A 99 -8.20 -16.50 -0.32
C CYS A 99 -9.25 -17.61 -0.38
N ARG A 100 -9.42 -18.26 -1.53
CA ARG A 100 -10.33 -19.38 -1.73
C ARG A 100 -9.90 -20.61 -0.91
N VAL A 101 -8.60 -20.92 -0.88
CA VAL A 101 -8.06 -21.98 -0.01
C VAL A 101 -8.20 -21.61 1.47
N LEU A 102 -7.87 -20.37 1.85
CA LEU A 102 -8.03 -19.89 3.24
C LEU A 102 -9.48 -19.91 3.72
N LYS A 103 -10.43 -19.57 2.83
CA LYS A 103 -11.87 -19.59 3.11
C LYS A 103 -12.36 -20.99 3.42
N GLU A 104 -11.92 -21.99 2.64
CA GLU A 104 -12.36 -23.37 2.81
C GLU A 104 -11.65 -24.07 3.95
N LYS A 105 -10.31 -24.04 3.99
CA LYS A 105 -9.52 -24.85 4.92
C LYS A 105 -9.32 -24.22 6.28
N GLN A 106 -9.50 -22.89 6.38
CA GLN A 106 -9.42 -22.15 7.64
C GLN A 106 -8.18 -22.53 8.50
N PRO A 107 -6.95 -22.64 7.94
CA PRO A 107 -5.76 -22.94 8.71
C PRO A 107 -5.57 -21.94 9.86
N LYS A 108 -4.88 -22.36 10.92
CA LYS A 108 -4.63 -21.49 12.07
C LYS A 108 -3.77 -20.29 11.72
N ALA A 109 -2.81 -20.41 10.79
CA ALA A 109 -1.99 -19.30 10.34
C ALA A 109 -1.64 -19.35 8.83
N PHE A 110 -1.13 -18.23 8.31
CA PHE A 110 -0.54 -18.16 6.98
C PHE A 110 0.69 -17.23 6.94
N ILE A 111 1.57 -17.46 5.97
CA ILE A 111 2.74 -16.64 5.65
C ILE A 111 2.74 -16.35 4.14
N LEU A 112 2.58 -15.10 3.75
CA LEU A 112 2.67 -14.65 2.37
C LEU A 112 3.91 -13.78 2.16
N GLU A 113 4.55 -13.91 1.00
CA GLU A 113 5.68 -13.08 0.58
C GLU A 113 5.35 -12.35 -0.72
N ASN A 114 5.82 -11.10 -0.84
CA ASN A 114 5.80 -10.37 -2.11
C ASN A 114 6.91 -9.30 -2.17
N VAL A 115 7.05 -8.62 -3.31
CA VAL A 115 8.00 -7.51 -3.50
C VAL A 115 7.65 -6.29 -2.64
N GLN A 116 8.66 -5.56 -2.16
CA GLN A 116 8.45 -4.38 -1.30
C GLN A 116 7.57 -3.29 -1.92
N ASN A 117 7.51 -3.21 -3.25
CA ASN A 117 6.72 -2.17 -3.93
C ASN A 117 5.21 -2.34 -3.71
N LEU A 118 4.76 -3.49 -3.21
CA LEU A 118 3.36 -3.74 -2.89
C LEU A 118 2.78 -2.72 -1.89
N GLU A 119 3.58 -2.23 -0.93
CA GLU A 119 3.14 -1.20 0.03
C GLU A 119 2.76 0.13 -0.63
N LYS A 120 3.38 0.43 -1.78
CA LYS A 120 3.19 1.69 -2.53
C LYS A 120 2.38 1.48 -3.80
N HIS A 121 2.12 0.22 -4.16
CA HIS A 121 1.41 -0.14 -5.37
C HIS A 121 -0.02 0.38 -5.30
N ASP A 122 -0.48 0.99 -6.40
CA ASP A 122 -1.80 1.63 -6.46
C ASP A 122 -2.03 2.59 -5.27
N LYS A 123 -1.01 3.40 -4.94
CA LYS A 123 -1.01 4.33 -3.78
C LYS A 123 -1.34 3.66 -2.44
N GLY A 124 -1.03 2.36 -2.31
CA GLY A 124 -1.27 1.53 -1.12
C GLY A 124 -2.62 0.79 -1.14
N ASN A 125 -3.48 1.02 -2.13
CA ASN A 125 -4.81 0.42 -2.21
C ASN A 125 -4.75 -1.11 -2.46
N THR A 126 -3.77 -1.60 -3.22
CA THR A 126 -3.59 -3.04 -3.47
C THR A 126 -3.36 -3.80 -2.16
N LEU A 127 -2.40 -3.35 -1.35
CA LEU A 127 -2.15 -3.94 -0.03
C LEU A 127 -3.37 -3.77 0.89
N PHE A 128 -4.02 -2.61 0.88
CA PHE A 128 -5.24 -2.37 1.66
C PHE A 128 -6.36 -3.39 1.33
N ILE A 129 -6.63 -3.65 0.04
CA ILE A 129 -7.62 -4.64 -0.40
C ILE A 129 -7.23 -6.04 0.07
N MET A 130 -5.96 -6.41 -0.03
CA MET A 130 -5.49 -7.72 0.45
C MET A 130 -5.73 -7.89 1.95
N ILE A 131 -5.26 -6.94 2.76
CA ILE A 131 -5.41 -6.97 4.22
C ILE A 131 -6.89 -6.97 4.60
N LYS A 132 -7.71 -6.14 3.96
CA LYS A 132 -9.16 -6.12 4.16
C LYS A 132 -9.79 -7.48 3.85
N THR A 133 -9.43 -8.10 2.72
CA THR A 133 -9.98 -9.40 2.30
C THR A 133 -9.58 -10.52 3.27
N LEU A 134 -8.33 -10.54 3.73
CA LEU A 134 -7.86 -11.51 4.73
C LEU A 134 -8.54 -11.31 6.10
N ASN A 135 -8.79 -10.05 6.50
CA ASN A 135 -9.57 -9.74 7.70
C ASN A 135 -11.05 -10.15 7.55
N GLU A 136 -11.68 -9.92 6.38
CA GLU A 136 -13.04 -10.38 6.06
C GLU A 136 -13.15 -11.92 6.13
N LEU A 137 -12.06 -12.65 5.88
CA LEU A 137 -11.96 -14.10 6.07
C LEU A 137 -11.75 -14.51 7.54
N GLY A 138 -11.72 -13.55 8.48
CA GLY A 138 -11.60 -13.80 9.92
C GLY A 138 -10.18 -14.10 10.38
N TYR A 139 -9.16 -13.51 9.75
CA TYR A 139 -7.78 -13.56 10.23
C TYR A 139 -7.35 -12.20 10.76
N SER A 140 -6.58 -12.16 11.85
CA SER A 140 -5.82 -10.98 12.24
C SER A 140 -4.52 -10.94 11.44
N VAL A 141 -4.28 -9.84 10.73
CA VAL A 141 -3.17 -9.75 9.75
C VAL A 141 -2.18 -8.67 10.13
N SER A 142 -0.89 -9.01 10.05
CA SER A 142 0.24 -8.12 10.27
C SER A 142 1.21 -8.20 9.09
N TYR A 143 1.89 -7.11 8.75
CA TYR A 143 2.88 -7.12 7.67
C TYR A 143 4.08 -6.23 7.97
N LYS A 144 5.22 -6.55 7.36
CA LYS A 144 6.44 -5.73 7.42
C LYS A 144 7.36 -5.99 6.23
N VAL A 145 8.06 -4.96 5.79
CA VAL A 145 9.19 -5.12 4.85
C VAL A 145 10.43 -5.59 5.61
N LEU A 146 10.94 -6.76 5.23
CA LEU A 146 12.17 -7.37 5.74
C LEU A 146 13.23 -7.38 4.64
N ASN A 147 14.51 -7.37 5.02
CA ASN A 147 15.64 -7.37 4.08
C ASN A 147 16.55 -8.59 4.31
N ALA A 148 16.86 -9.35 3.27
CA ALA A 148 17.62 -10.60 3.37
C ALA A 148 18.99 -10.46 4.04
N LYS A 149 19.64 -9.30 3.91
CA LYS A 149 20.92 -9.00 4.59
C LYS A 149 20.86 -9.07 6.11
N ASP A 150 19.66 -8.95 6.69
CA ASP A 150 19.43 -9.07 8.13
C ASP A 150 19.28 -10.54 8.58
N PHE A 151 19.38 -11.52 7.67
CA PHE A 151 19.09 -12.94 7.92
C PHE A 151 20.21 -13.88 7.44
N GLY A 152 21.47 -13.46 7.52
CA GLY A 152 22.59 -14.37 7.29
C GLY A 152 22.97 -14.60 5.83
N VAL A 153 22.52 -13.75 4.89
CA VAL A 153 22.93 -13.81 3.49
C VAL A 153 23.36 -12.44 2.95
N PRO A 154 24.31 -12.34 2.02
CA PRO A 154 24.90 -11.06 1.61
C PRO A 154 24.09 -10.39 0.49
N GLN A 155 22.79 -10.19 0.68
CA GLN A 155 21.91 -9.68 -0.38
C GLN A 155 20.97 -8.57 0.09
N ASN A 156 20.97 -7.43 -0.60
CA ASN A 156 19.96 -6.38 -0.44
C ASN A 156 18.67 -6.81 -1.16
N ARG A 157 17.83 -7.61 -0.51
CA ARG A 157 16.54 -8.09 -1.04
C ARG A 157 15.44 -7.75 -0.06
N GLU A 158 14.73 -6.66 -0.34
CA GLU A 158 13.61 -6.18 0.45
C GLU A 158 12.31 -6.82 -0.03
N ARG A 159 11.57 -7.43 0.90
CA ARG A 159 10.32 -8.16 0.65
C ARG A 159 9.31 -7.85 1.73
N ILE A 160 8.06 -7.66 1.32
CA ILE A 160 6.96 -7.58 2.29
C ILE A 160 6.58 -9.00 2.70
N ILE A 161 6.55 -9.23 4.00
CA ILE A 161 6.07 -10.45 4.61
C ILE A 161 4.73 -10.13 5.26
N ILE A 162 3.71 -10.93 4.97
CA ILE A 162 2.35 -10.79 5.50
C ILE A 162 2.04 -12.07 6.29
N VAL A 163 1.75 -11.92 7.56
CA VAL A 163 1.43 -13.02 8.48
C VAL A 163 0.01 -12.80 8.97
N GLY A 164 -0.80 -13.86 9.01
CA GLY A 164 -2.09 -13.79 9.67
C GLY A 164 -2.45 -15.06 10.42
N ASN A 165 -3.37 -14.95 11.38
CA ASN A 165 -3.82 -16.06 12.21
C ASN A 165 -5.30 -15.95 12.60
N LYS A 166 -5.87 -17.09 12.99
CA LYS A 166 -7.27 -17.24 13.45
C LYS A 166 -7.53 -16.85 14.89
N GLU A 167 -6.49 -16.69 15.70
CA GLU A 167 -6.59 -16.45 17.15
C GLU A 167 -6.80 -14.98 17.51
N GLY A 168 -6.88 -14.08 16.52
CA GLY A 168 -7.03 -12.66 16.78
C GLY A 168 -5.72 -11.94 17.14
N LYS A 169 -4.62 -12.68 17.33
CA LYS A 169 -3.32 -12.16 17.77
C LYS A 169 -2.66 -11.29 16.70
N VAL A 170 -1.93 -10.25 17.09
CA VAL A 170 -1.03 -9.52 16.20
C VAL A 170 0.35 -10.17 16.22
N PHE A 171 0.95 -10.33 15.04
CA PHE A 171 2.29 -10.88 14.91
C PHE A 171 3.35 -9.80 15.16
N ASP A 172 4.22 -10.00 16.14
CA ASP A 172 5.29 -9.06 16.46
C ASP A 172 6.57 -9.39 15.66
N PHE A 173 6.80 -8.64 14.59
CA PHE A 173 8.02 -8.75 13.78
C PHE A 173 9.30 -8.29 14.49
N SER A 174 9.22 -7.74 15.71
CA SER A 174 10.40 -7.31 16.48
C SER A 174 11.10 -8.46 17.21
N ASP A 175 10.40 -9.56 17.48
CA ASP A 175 10.97 -10.76 18.11
C ASP A 175 11.78 -11.62 17.14
N ILE A 176 11.64 -11.37 15.83
CA ILE A 176 12.37 -12.07 14.79
C ILE A 176 13.87 -11.80 14.96
N GLN A 177 14.61 -12.87 15.24
CA GLN A 177 16.06 -12.84 15.36
C GLN A 177 16.71 -12.45 14.03
N LYS A 178 17.63 -11.49 14.10
CA LYS A 178 18.37 -10.98 12.94
C LYS A 178 19.85 -11.34 13.06
N HIS A 179 20.43 -11.78 11.94
CA HIS A 179 21.85 -12.05 11.79
C HIS A 179 22.38 -11.26 10.59
N LYS A 180 22.98 -10.09 10.84
CA LYS A 180 23.39 -9.18 9.75
C LYS A 180 24.65 -9.66 9.05
N VAL A 181 24.66 -9.55 7.72
CA VAL A 181 25.84 -9.77 6.87
C VAL A 181 26.21 -8.47 6.17
N SER A 182 27.49 -8.12 6.19
CA SER A 182 28.03 -6.89 5.59
C SER A 182 28.80 -7.11 4.29
N SER A 183 29.23 -8.35 3.99
CA SER A 183 30.10 -8.65 2.84
C SER A 183 29.72 -9.96 2.14
N MET A 184 29.96 -10.02 0.83
CA MET A 184 29.82 -11.24 0.02
C MET A 184 30.94 -12.26 0.22
N TYR A 185 32.13 -11.85 0.69
CA TYR A 185 33.36 -12.68 0.62
C TYR A 185 33.19 -14.10 1.17
N GLU A 186 32.51 -14.26 2.30
CA GLU A 186 32.35 -15.57 2.97
C GLU A 186 31.46 -16.54 2.18
N PHE A 187 30.71 -16.03 1.20
CA PHE A 187 29.74 -16.79 0.41
C PHE A 187 30.26 -17.10 -1.00
N LEU A 188 31.41 -16.53 -1.38
CA LEU A 188 32.02 -16.73 -2.70
C LEU A 188 32.77 -18.06 -2.77
N ASP A 189 32.73 -18.69 -3.94
CA ASP A 189 33.49 -19.90 -4.23
C ASP A 189 34.98 -19.54 -4.31
N LYS A 190 35.82 -20.30 -3.59
CA LYS A 190 37.28 -20.08 -3.55
C LYS A 190 38.00 -20.71 -4.75
N GLN A 191 37.40 -21.70 -5.38
CA GLN A 191 37.95 -22.48 -6.48
C GLN A 191 36.82 -22.85 -7.44
N GLY A 192 37.12 -22.92 -8.74
CA GLY A 192 36.16 -23.25 -9.79
C GLY A 192 36.48 -22.57 -11.11
N GLU A 193 35.70 -22.88 -12.15
CA GLU A 193 35.74 -22.14 -13.41
C GLU A 193 34.93 -20.84 -13.27
N PHE A 194 35.62 -19.71 -13.37
CA PHE A 194 35.02 -18.39 -13.26
C PHE A 194 34.97 -17.68 -14.61
N GLU A 195 33.86 -17.00 -14.87
CA GLU A 195 33.67 -16.13 -16.05
C GLU A 195 34.13 -14.71 -15.71
N TYR A 196 35.34 -14.34 -16.14
CA TYR A 196 35.90 -13.00 -15.96
C TYR A 196 35.51 -12.07 -17.12
N LEU A 197 35.35 -10.78 -16.83
CA LEU A 197 35.30 -9.75 -17.87
C LEU A 197 36.72 -9.35 -18.27
N ASP A 198 36.91 -9.06 -19.55
CA ASP A 198 38.14 -8.43 -20.05
C ASP A 198 38.27 -7.01 -19.46
N GLU A 199 39.49 -6.57 -19.18
CA GLU A 199 39.74 -5.23 -18.62
C GLU A 199 39.25 -4.11 -19.56
N THR A 200 39.15 -4.38 -20.87
CA THR A 200 38.59 -3.45 -21.86
C THR A 200 37.05 -3.37 -21.83
N ASP A 201 36.38 -4.34 -21.21
CA ASP A 201 34.91 -4.44 -21.16
C ASP A 201 34.26 -3.68 -19.98
N TYR A 202 35.05 -3.15 -19.05
CA TYR A 202 34.55 -2.39 -17.90
C TYR A 202 35.44 -1.20 -17.51
N THR A 203 34.88 -0.33 -16.69
CA THR A 203 35.57 0.81 -16.08
C THR A 203 35.32 0.76 -14.57
N LEU A 204 36.39 0.77 -13.77
CA LEU A 204 36.30 0.97 -12.32
C LEU A 204 36.29 2.45 -12.00
N ILE A 205 35.59 2.81 -10.93
CA ILE A 205 35.49 4.17 -10.44
C ILE A 205 36.72 4.48 -9.59
N GLU A 206 37.20 5.73 -9.67
CA GLU A 206 38.24 6.26 -8.77
C GLU A 206 37.92 5.96 -7.30
N ALA A 207 38.91 5.46 -6.56
CA ALA A 207 38.73 4.94 -5.20
C ALA A 207 38.08 5.96 -4.25
N GLU A 208 38.40 7.25 -4.41
CA GLU A 208 37.89 8.37 -3.60
C GLU A 208 36.38 8.62 -3.81
N LYS A 209 35.83 8.15 -4.94
CA LYS A 209 34.41 8.29 -5.29
C LYS A 209 33.59 7.06 -4.88
N ILE A 210 34.22 5.93 -4.56
CA ILE A 210 33.54 4.71 -4.11
C ILE A 210 33.04 4.89 -2.68
N LYS A 211 31.75 4.62 -2.44
CA LYS A 211 31.12 4.73 -1.12
C LYS A 211 30.16 3.59 -0.85
N MET A 212 30.17 3.08 0.38
CA MET A 212 29.15 2.15 0.86
C MET A 212 27.82 2.88 1.06
N GLN A 213 26.76 2.38 0.42
CA GLN A 213 25.41 2.91 0.56
C GLN A 213 24.77 2.45 1.87
N LYS A 214 23.69 3.11 2.32
CA LYS A 214 22.89 2.63 3.48
C LYS A 214 22.36 1.21 3.31
N SER A 215 22.15 0.79 2.07
CA SER A 215 21.79 -0.57 1.71
C SER A 215 22.91 -1.57 2.04
N GLY A 216 24.17 -1.16 2.14
CA GLY A 216 25.36 -2.03 2.20
C GLY A 216 25.99 -2.28 0.83
N LEU A 217 25.37 -1.78 -0.25
CA LEU A 217 25.91 -1.91 -1.60
C LEU A 217 27.14 -1.01 -1.78
N ILE A 218 28.19 -1.53 -2.42
CA ILE A 218 29.36 -0.76 -2.84
C ILE A 218 29.42 -0.79 -4.36
N PHE A 219 28.95 0.28 -5.01
CA PHE A 219 29.06 0.43 -6.45
C PHE A 219 30.48 0.91 -6.80
N CYS A 220 31.23 0.09 -7.53
CA CYS A 220 32.66 0.31 -7.77
C CYS A 220 33.07 0.38 -9.24
N GLY A 221 32.14 0.09 -10.16
CA GLY A 221 32.44 0.15 -11.58
C GLY A 221 31.23 -0.14 -12.44
N HIS A 222 31.43 -0.06 -13.75
CA HIS A 222 30.41 -0.41 -14.72
C HIS A 222 31.00 -1.03 -15.98
N ARG A 223 30.18 -1.81 -16.69
CA ARG A 223 30.52 -2.34 -18.02
C ARG A 223 30.52 -1.21 -19.05
N ASN A 224 31.39 -1.29 -20.05
CA ASN A 224 31.54 -0.32 -21.13
C ASN A 224 30.43 -0.51 -22.18
N LYS A 225 29.19 -0.22 -21.77
CA LYS A 225 27.96 -0.29 -22.59
C LYS A 225 27.22 1.05 -22.52
N LYS A 226 26.26 1.27 -23.43
CA LYS A 226 25.48 2.52 -23.51
C LYS A 226 24.88 2.90 -22.13
N ILE A 227 25.25 4.09 -21.65
CA ILE A 227 24.72 4.71 -20.43
C ILE A 227 23.31 5.27 -20.67
N ARG A 228 22.65 5.76 -19.61
CA ARG A 228 21.42 6.54 -19.76
C ARG A 228 21.77 7.93 -20.28
N THR A 229 21.11 8.37 -21.35
CA THR A 229 21.34 9.71 -21.93
C THR A 229 20.45 10.79 -21.33
N ILE A 230 19.24 10.42 -20.88
CA ILE A 230 18.28 11.37 -20.31
C ILE A 230 18.57 11.59 -18.82
N GLY A 231 18.82 12.84 -18.43
CA GLY A 231 18.96 13.27 -17.03
C GLY A 231 20.33 13.01 -16.39
N VAL A 232 21.31 12.52 -17.15
CA VAL A 232 22.71 12.40 -16.70
C VAL A 232 23.43 13.72 -17.01
N ARG A 233 24.05 14.32 -15.99
CA ARG A 233 24.86 15.53 -16.14
C ARG A 233 26.29 15.13 -16.50
N GLU A 234 26.96 15.95 -17.29
CA GLU A 234 28.37 15.79 -17.59
C GLU A 234 29.21 15.71 -16.30
N GLY A 235 30.14 14.75 -16.24
CA GLY A 235 30.99 14.53 -15.07
C GLY A 235 30.30 13.74 -13.94
N THR A 236 29.12 13.15 -14.17
CA THR A 236 28.40 12.32 -13.19
C THR A 236 28.35 10.83 -13.55
N GLU A 237 29.19 10.40 -14.48
CA GLU A 237 29.26 9.03 -15.01
C GLU A 237 29.66 8.03 -13.92
N TYR A 238 30.38 8.45 -12.88
CA TYR A 238 30.72 7.60 -11.73
C TYR A 238 29.52 7.25 -10.83
N LEU A 239 28.34 7.85 -11.05
CA LEU A 239 27.15 7.56 -10.23
C LEU A 239 26.39 6.35 -10.77
N SER A 240 26.01 5.42 -9.89
CA SER A 240 25.24 4.21 -10.27
C SER A 240 23.95 4.50 -11.06
N ARG A 241 23.32 5.66 -10.84
CA ARG A 241 22.09 6.09 -11.55
C ARG A 241 22.31 6.41 -13.04
N ALA A 242 23.54 6.73 -13.45
CA ALA A 242 23.88 6.94 -14.86
C ALA A 242 23.89 5.62 -15.66
N HIS A 243 24.05 4.50 -14.95
CA HIS A 243 24.17 3.18 -15.54
C HIS A 243 22.88 2.38 -15.47
N LYS A 244 22.56 1.67 -16.55
CA LYS A 244 21.53 0.62 -16.53
C LYS A 244 21.96 -0.47 -15.53
N GLN A 245 20.99 -1.08 -14.85
CA GLN A 245 21.26 -2.09 -13.83
C GLN A 245 22.15 -3.26 -14.30
N PRO A 246 22.03 -3.77 -15.55
CA PRO A 246 22.90 -4.83 -16.07
C PRO A 246 24.37 -4.50 -16.21
N ASN A 247 24.68 -3.20 -16.19
CA ASN A 247 26.04 -2.73 -16.41
C ASN A 247 26.74 -2.41 -15.09
N ARG A 248 26.09 -2.55 -13.94
CA ARG A 248 26.66 -2.13 -12.65
C ARG A 248 27.51 -3.24 -12.05
N ILE A 249 28.70 -2.88 -11.55
CA ILE A 249 29.62 -3.78 -10.87
C ILE A 249 29.68 -3.38 -9.39
N TYR A 250 29.57 -4.38 -8.52
CA TYR A 250 29.55 -4.20 -7.07
C TYR A 250 30.74 -4.88 -6.41
N SER A 251 31.34 -4.25 -5.39
CA SER A 251 32.49 -4.81 -4.67
C SER A 251 32.06 -5.92 -3.72
N ALA A 252 32.82 -7.02 -3.67
CA ALA A 252 32.64 -8.13 -2.72
C ALA A 252 32.76 -7.72 -1.24
N GLU A 253 33.40 -6.57 -0.97
CA GLU A 253 33.47 -5.99 0.39
C GLU A 253 32.10 -5.55 0.92
N GLY A 254 31.13 -5.31 0.04
CA GLY A 254 29.75 -4.98 0.39
C GLY A 254 28.81 -6.16 0.17
N ILE A 255 27.51 -5.88 0.17
CA ILE A 255 26.49 -6.86 -0.18
C ILE A 255 26.11 -6.79 -1.66
N HIS A 256 25.46 -7.85 -2.14
CA HIS A 256 24.95 -7.94 -3.51
C HIS A 256 23.58 -7.24 -3.65
N PRO A 257 23.25 -6.62 -4.80
CA PRO A 257 21.86 -6.23 -5.08
C PRO A 257 20.92 -7.43 -5.13
N THR A 258 19.61 -7.20 -5.24
CA THR A 258 18.64 -8.30 -5.42
C THR A 258 18.96 -9.11 -6.67
N ILE A 259 19.10 -10.44 -6.53
CA ILE A 259 19.15 -11.41 -7.63
C ILE A 259 17.77 -11.44 -8.29
N THR A 260 17.74 -11.30 -9.61
CA THR A 260 16.51 -11.24 -10.41
C THR A 260 16.33 -12.52 -11.22
N SER A 261 15.12 -12.77 -11.71
CA SER A 261 14.79 -13.92 -12.56
C SER A 261 15.26 -13.80 -14.02
N GLN A 262 15.87 -12.70 -14.41
CA GLN A 262 16.41 -12.55 -15.77
C GLN A 262 17.92 -12.38 -15.70
N GLU A 263 18.66 -13.31 -16.30
CA GLU A 263 20.12 -13.24 -16.41
C GLU A 263 20.58 -11.95 -17.12
N GLN A 264 19.82 -11.53 -18.15
CA GLN A 264 20.09 -10.30 -18.91
C GLN A 264 19.92 -9.02 -18.09
N SER A 265 19.34 -9.09 -16.88
CA SER A 265 19.31 -7.96 -15.95
C SER A 265 20.71 -7.57 -15.47
N GLY A 266 21.73 -8.42 -15.72
CA GLY A 266 23.18 -8.22 -15.61
C GLY A 266 23.72 -7.92 -14.21
N ARG A 267 22.92 -8.11 -13.17
CA ARG A 267 23.34 -7.97 -11.77
C ARG A 267 24.06 -9.23 -11.26
N TYR A 268 25.09 -9.66 -11.98
CA TYR A 268 25.86 -10.85 -11.62
C TYR A 268 27.37 -10.58 -11.59
N PHE A 269 27.81 -9.41 -12.06
CA PHE A 269 29.23 -9.06 -12.07
C PHE A 269 29.64 -8.37 -10.78
N ILE A 270 30.65 -8.93 -10.14
CA ILE A 270 31.24 -8.43 -8.90
C ILE A 270 32.72 -8.13 -9.11
N TYR A 271 33.23 -7.16 -8.36
CA TYR A 271 34.66 -6.89 -8.23
C TYR A 271 35.18 -7.60 -6.97
N VAL A 272 36.14 -8.51 -7.17
CA VAL A 272 36.72 -9.35 -6.11
C VAL A 272 38.17 -9.68 -6.48
N ASP A 273 39.08 -9.61 -5.51
CA ASP A 273 40.50 -9.95 -5.67
C ASP A 273 41.17 -9.29 -6.90
N GLY A 274 40.87 -8.01 -7.13
CA GLY A 274 41.46 -7.23 -8.22
C GLY A 274 40.85 -7.46 -9.61
N LYS A 275 39.84 -8.33 -9.74
CA LYS A 275 39.23 -8.66 -11.04
C LYS A 275 37.71 -8.54 -11.00
N VAL A 276 37.11 -8.35 -12.17
CA VAL A 276 35.64 -8.42 -12.33
C VAL A 276 35.25 -9.78 -12.88
N ARG A 277 34.41 -10.50 -12.15
CA ARG A 277 33.85 -11.79 -12.58
C ARG A 277 32.37 -11.90 -12.32
N LYS A 278 31.74 -12.81 -13.04
CA LYS A 278 30.35 -13.20 -12.80
C LYS A 278 30.27 -14.09 -11.55
N LEU A 279 29.17 -13.96 -10.82
CA LEU A 279 28.78 -14.90 -9.77
C LEU A 279 28.54 -16.28 -10.39
N THR A 280 29.05 -17.32 -9.73
CA THR A 280 28.69 -18.69 -10.06
C THR A 280 27.24 -18.94 -9.69
N LEU A 281 26.63 -19.97 -10.30
CA LEU A 281 25.27 -20.34 -9.93
C LEU A 281 25.18 -20.81 -8.47
N ASN A 282 26.21 -21.50 -7.96
CA ASN A 282 26.25 -21.94 -6.57
C ASN A 282 26.30 -20.73 -5.62
N GLU A 283 27.07 -19.70 -5.94
CA GLU A 283 27.07 -18.44 -5.18
C GLU A 283 25.67 -17.78 -5.16
N CYS A 284 24.95 -17.78 -6.29
CA CYS A 284 23.57 -17.27 -6.33
C CYS A 284 22.63 -18.04 -5.40
N TYR A 285 22.75 -19.37 -5.31
CA TYR A 285 21.96 -20.20 -4.40
C TYR A 285 22.33 -19.95 -2.93
N LYS A 286 23.64 -19.83 -2.62
CA LYS A 286 24.13 -19.44 -1.29
C LYS A 286 23.61 -18.07 -0.87
N PHE A 287 23.53 -17.10 -1.78
CA PHE A 287 23.00 -15.76 -1.51
C PHE A 287 21.50 -15.73 -1.23
N MET A 288 20.77 -16.82 -1.53
CA MET A 288 19.37 -17.04 -1.17
C MET A 288 19.21 -18.03 0.01
N GLY A 289 20.33 -18.56 0.52
CA GLY A 289 20.42 -19.46 1.66
C GLY A 289 20.02 -20.91 1.38
N PHE A 290 20.12 -21.36 0.13
CA PHE A 290 19.97 -22.78 -0.23
C PHE A 290 21.22 -23.58 0.13
N PRO A 291 21.10 -24.88 0.46
CA PRO A 291 22.22 -25.71 0.84
C PRO A 291 23.10 -26.04 -0.38
N ASN A 292 24.36 -26.40 -0.13
CA ASN A 292 25.35 -26.63 -1.20
C ASN A 292 25.01 -27.83 -2.09
N ASP A 293 24.39 -28.86 -1.50
CA ASP A 293 23.96 -30.10 -2.14
C ASP A 293 22.58 -29.99 -2.81
N PHE A 294 21.95 -28.79 -2.81
CA PHE A 294 20.69 -28.56 -3.52
C PHE A 294 20.84 -28.89 -5.01
N ILE A 295 20.02 -29.83 -5.49
CA ILE A 295 20.09 -30.40 -6.83
C ILE A 295 19.53 -29.39 -7.83
N LYS A 296 20.32 -29.07 -8.87
CA LYS A 296 19.99 -28.06 -9.88
C LYS A 296 19.71 -28.74 -11.21
N VAL A 297 18.44 -28.74 -11.63
CA VAL A 297 17.97 -29.38 -12.87
C VAL A 297 17.59 -28.33 -13.91
N GLY A 298 18.10 -28.44 -15.14
CA GLY A 298 17.71 -27.58 -16.28
C GLY A 298 18.83 -26.70 -16.83
N THR A 299 18.48 -25.82 -17.77
CA THR A 299 19.44 -24.92 -18.44
C THR A 299 19.89 -23.77 -17.53
N LYS A 300 21.09 -23.22 -17.74
CA LYS A 300 21.61 -22.08 -16.95
C LYS A 300 20.61 -20.92 -16.86
N ALA A 301 19.96 -20.55 -17.97
CA ALA A 301 18.96 -19.49 -18.00
C ALA A 301 17.77 -19.77 -17.05
N LYS A 302 17.25 -21.00 -17.06
CA LYS A 302 16.16 -21.42 -16.16
C LYS A 302 16.60 -21.49 -14.70
N LEU A 303 17.85 -21.85 -14.44
CA LEU A 303 18.38 -21.87 -13.07
C LEU A 303 18.45 -20.44 -12.48
N TYR A 304 18.84 -19.44 -13.27
CA TYR A 304 18.79 -18.02 -12.86
C TYR A 304 17.37 -17.52 -12.66
N GLU A 305 16.44 -17.90 -13.53
CA GLU A 305 15.03 -17.54 -13.42
C GLU A 305 14.43 -17.98 -12.08
N ARG A 306 14.61 -19.26 -11.76
CA ARG A 306 14.04 -19.86 -10.55
C ARG A 306 14.65 -19.30 -9.27
N ILE A 307 15.98 -19.17 -9.20
CA ILE A 307 16.62 -18.63 -7.99
C ILE A 307 16.28 -17.15 -7.76
N GLY A 308 16.07 -16.38 -8.83
CA GLY A 308 15.62 -14.98 -8.74
C GLY A 308 14.19 -14.83 -8.23
N ASN A 309 13.30 -15.74 -8.64
CA ASN A 309 11.90 -15.81 -8.20
C ASN A 309 11.73 -16.45 -6.82
N SER A 310 12.71 -17.19 -6.32
CA SER A 310 12.64 -17.84 -5.00
C SER A 310 12.61 -16.85 -3.82
N VAL A 311 12.28 -17.35 -2.64
CA VAL A 311 12.38 -16.65 -1.35
C VAL A 311 13.77 -16.82 -0.71
N CYS A 312 14.11 -15.93 0.22
CA CYS A 312 15.30 -16.05 1.06
C CYS A 312 15.02 -17.05 2.19
N VAL A 313 15.62 -18.23 2.13
CA VAL A 313 15.31 -19.37 3.03
C VAL A 313 15.53 -19.00 4.51
N PRO A 314 16.68 -18.42 4.93
CA PRO A 314 16.87 -18.02 6.32
C PRO A 314 15.89 -16.96 6.83
N MET A 315 15.44 -16.05 5.96
CA MET A 315 14.43 -15.05 6.33
C MET A 315 13.10 -15.73 6.62
N ILE A 316 12.63 -16.59 5.71
CA ILE A 316 11.39 -17.34 5.89
C ILE A 316 11.46 -18.25 7.12
N ARG A 317 12.61 -18.91 7.35
CA ARG A 317 12.83 -19.75 8.54
C ARG A 317 12.64 -18.97 9.83
N ASN A 318 13.23 -17.78 9.94
CA ASN A 318 13.10 -16.95 11.14
C ASN A 318 11.67 -16.40 11.31
N VAL A 319 10.98 -16.05 10.22
CA VAL A 319 9.56 -15.68 10.26
C VAL A 319 8.71 -16.87 10.75
N ALA A 320 8.87 -18.05 10.14
CA ALA A 320 8.11 -19.25 10.47
C ALA A 320 8.36 -19.70 11.92
N LYS A 321 9.60 -19.60 12.40
CA LYS A 321 9.94 -19.87 13.81
C LYS A 321 9.13 -18.98 14.76
N GLU A 322 9.05 -17.68 14.49
CA GLU A 322 8.26 -16.78 15.33
C GLU A 322 6.75 -16.98 15.16
N VAL A 323 6.27 -17.38 13.98
CA VAL A 323 4.87 -17.77 13.78
C VAL A 323 4.50 -18.95 14.70
N ILE A 324 5.38 -19.95 14.79
CA ILE A 324 5.21 -21.10 15.69
C ILE A 324 5.27 -20.65 17.15
N ASN A 325 6.27 -19.83 17.51
CA ASN A 325 6.42 -19.35 18.88
C ASN A 325 5.23 -18.51 19.35
N GLN A 326 4.77 -17.55 18.56
CA GLN A 326 3.73 -16.62 18.98
C GLN A 326 2.31 -17.21 18.90
N PHE A 327 2.08 -18.17 17.99
CA PHE A 327 0.74 -18.73 17.79
C PHE A 327 0.56 -20.15 18.34
N TRP A 328 1.59 -20.99 18.42
CA TRP A 328 1.45 -22.38 18.92
C TRP A 328 2.05 -22.63 20.29
N ASN A 329 3.14 -21.96 20.62
CA ASN A 329 3.71 -22.04 21.94
C ASN A 329 2.95 -21.04 22.80
N GLU A 330 2.27 -21.52 23.84
CA GLU A 330 1.82 -20.64 24.89
C GLU A 330 3.08 -20.01 25.48
N SER A 331 3.23 -18.71 25.33
CA SER A 331 4.13 -17.96 26.18
C SER A 331 3.64 -18.22 27.61
N GLU A 332 4.36 -19.08 28.35
CA GLU A 332 4.37 -19.01 29.81
C GLU A 332 4.95 -17.62 30.16
N GLY A 333 4.06 -16.65 30.16
CA GLY A 333 4.35 -15.24 30.34
C GLY A 333 3.06 -14.48 30.19
N ASN A 334 2.50 -14.04 31.32
CA ASN A 334 1.36 -13.14 31.43
C ASN A 334 1.65 -11.76 30.79
N GLU A 335 1.94 -11.69 29.48
CA GLU A 335 1.88 -10.43 28.74
C GLU A 335 0.60 -10.39 27.91
N VAL A 336 -0.33 -9.54 28.34
CA VAL A 336 -1.57 -9.27 27.62
C VAL A 336 -1.22 -8.67 26.25
N ASN A 337 -1.74 -9.25 25.16
CA ASN A 337 -1.52 -8.74 23.81
C ASN A 337 -2.18 -7.35 23.64
N VAL A 338 -1.36 -6.31 23.64
CA VAL A 338 -1.80 -4.89 23.57
C VAL A 338 -2.72 -4.63 22.38
N SER A 339 -2.41 -5.21 21.22
CA SER A 339 -3.17 -4.98 19.99
C SER A 339 -4.53 -5.69 20.01
N GLU A 340 -4.59 -6.91 20.56
CA GLU A 340 -5.86 -7.61 20.77
C GLU A 340 -6.76 -6.82 21.72
N PHE A 341 -6.20 -6.32 22.82
CA PHE A 341 -6.92 -5.45 23.76
C PHE A 341 -7.47 -4.19 23.09
N LEU A 342 -6.68 -3.52 22.25
CA LEU A 342 -7.10 -2.31 21.52
C LEU A 342 -8.22 -2.59 20.52
N GLU A 343 -8.11 -3.64 19.71
CA GLU A 343 -9.14 -4.04 18.75
C GLU A 343 -10.44 -4.41 19.44
N LYS A 344 -10.35 -5.23 20.50
CA LYS A 344 -11.51 -5.60 21.31
C LYS A 344 -12.19 -4.37 21.90
N THR A 345 -11.43 -3.49 22.56
CA THR A 345 -11.98 -2.27 23.19
C THR A 345 -12.62 -1.34 22.16
N TYR A 346 -12.05 -1.23 20.95
CA TYR A 346 -12.64 -0.46 19.85
C TYR A 346 -13.97 -1.03 19.36
N ASN A 347 -14.02 -2.34 19.13
CA ASN A 347 -15.23 -3.03 18.69
C ASN A 347 -16.33 -2.97 19.75
N ASP A 348 -15.97 -3.15 21.02
CA ASP A 348 -16.90 -2.98 22.13
C ASP A 348 -17.45 -1.56 22.15
N SER A 349 -16.61 -0.55 21.92
CA SER A 349 -17.01 0.87 21.86
C SER A 349 -17.94 1.23 20.70
N LEU A 350 -17.87 0.50 19.57
CA LEU A 350 -18.81 0.64 18.45
C LEU A 350 -20.23 0.19 18.80
N SER A 351 -20.35 -0.80 19.69
CA SER A 351 -21.64 -1.39 20.07
C SER A 351 -22.43 -0.54 21.07
N ILE A 352 -21.75 0.40 21.76
CA ILE A 352 -22.33 1.30 22.75
C ILE A 352 -23.24 2.31 22.07
N LYS A 353 -24.47 2.49 22.57
CA LYS A 353 -25.42 3.48 22.02
C LYS A 353 -25.34 4.83 22.70
N SER A 354 -25.08 4.86 24.00
CA SER A 354 -24.91 6.07 24.81
C SER A 354 -23.82 5.89 25.86
N LEU A 355 -23.20 7.00 26.29
CA LEU A 355 -22.30 7.00 27.45
C LEU A 355 -22.98 6.50 28.74
N ASP A 356 -24.31 6.50 28.80
CA ASP A 356 -25.08 5.99 29.95
C ASP A 356 -25.04 4.46 30.08
N GLU A 357 -24.63 3.75 29.02
CA GLU A 357 -24.41 2.30 29.07
C GLU A 357 -23.06 1.92 29.70
N ILE A 358 -22.20 2.92 29.96
CA ILE A 358 -20.91 2.75 30.63
C ILE A 358 -21.08 3.23 32.08
N ASP A 359 -20.57 2.44 33.03
CA ASP A 359 -20.57 2.75 34.46
C ASP A 359 -19.61 3.92 34.78
N LEU A 360 -20.08 5.14 34.47
CA LEU A 360 -19.41 6.42 34.66
C LEU A 360 -20.36 7.41 35.33
N THR A 361 -19.85 8.18 36.30
CA THR A 361 -20.60 9.30 36.88
C THR A 361 -20.71 10.46 35.88
N ASP A 362 -21.65 11.38 36.09
CA ASP A 362 -21.81 12.56 35.22
C ASP A 362 -20.54 13.43 35.16
N THR A 363 -19.83 13.53 36.27
CA THR A 363 -18.54 14.21 36.35
C THR A 363 -17.51 13.55 35.43
N GLN A 364 -17.39 12.22 35.48
CA GLN A 364 -16.46 11.48 34.63
C GLN A 364 -16.84 11.59 33.14
N LYS A 365 -18.13 11.50 32.81
CA LYS A 365 -18.65 11.74 31.45
C LYS A 365 -18.28 13.14 30.95
N ASN A 366 -18.34 14.16 31.80
CA ASN A 366 -17.97 15.53 31.44
C ASN A 366 -16.46 15.69 31.17
N TYR A 367 -15.60 14.98 31.90
CA TYR A 367 -14.16 14.94 31.59
C TYR A 367 -13.91 14.35 30.20
N ILE A 368 -14.51 13.20 29.90
CA ILE A 368 -14.40 12.55 28.57
C ILE A 368 -14.87 13.50 27.46
N LYS A 369 -16.04 14.12 27.62
CA LYS A 369 -16.58 15.09 26.64
C LYS A 369 -15.62 16.25 26.39
N SER A 370 -14.98 16.75 27.45
CA SER A 370 -14.02 17.87 27.35
C SER A 370 -12.77 17.48 26.56
N ILE A 371 -12.25 16.27 26.77
CA ILE A 371 -11.12 15.72 26.02
C ILE A 371 -11.48 15.55 24.54
N VAL A 372 -12.55 14.80 24.23
CA VAL A 372 -12.91 14.43 22.84
C VAL A 372 -13.27 15.67 22.02
N LYS A 373 -13.96 16.66 22.60
CA LYS A 373 -14.31 17.92 21.92
C LYS A 373 -13.09 18.66 21.35
N LYS A 374 -11.90 18.44 21.91
CA LYS A 374 -10.65 19.12 21.51
C LYS A 374 -9.63 18.18 20.85
N GLU A 375 -9.98 16.93 20.57
CA GLU A 375 -9.05 15.90 20.08
C GLU A 375 -8.27 16.31 18.82
N GLU A 376 -8.90 17.01 17.88
CA GLU A 376 -8.24 17.48 16.64
C GLU A 376 -7.25 18.62 16.87
N THR A 377 -7.56 19.49 17.82
CA THR A 377 -6.75 20.69 18.11
C THR A 377 -5.67 20.42 19.15
N LEU A 378 -5.87 19.42 20.02
CA LEU A 378 -4.97 19.04 21.11
C LEU A 378 -4.62 17.54 21.03
N LYS A 379 -4.23 17.10 19.82
CA LYS A 379 -3.90 15.69 19.49
C LYS A 379 -2.90 15.05 20.44
N GLY A 380 -1.90 15.82 20.90
CA GLY A 380 -0.91 15.36 21.87
C GLY A 380 -1.54 14.92 23.19
N VAL A 381 -2.41 15.75 23.78
CA VAL A 381 -3.09 15.44 25.05
C VAL A 381 -4.00 14.23 24.89
N TYR A 382 -4.76 14.18 23.79
CA TYR A 382 -5.63 13.04 23.48
C TYR A 382 -4.85 11.73 23.37
N THR A 383 -3.77 11.73 22.57
CA THR A 383 -2.93 10.54 22.34
C THR A 383 -2.23 10.08 23.62
N VAL A 384 -1.70 11.02 24.41
CA VAL A 384 -1.06 10.72 25.70
C VAL A 384 -2.06 10.08 26.66
N LEU A 385 -3.27 10.63 26.77
CA LEU A 385 -4.30 10.06 27.64
C LEU A 385 -4.69 8.65 27.22
N VAL A 386 -4.98 8.43 25.93
CA VAL A 386 -5.33 7.10 25.41
C VAL A 386 -4.22 6.09 25.69
N THR A 387 -2.96 6.49 25.48
CA THR A 387 -1.81 5.65 25.77
C THR A 387 -1.73 5.28 27.24
N SER A 388 -1.84 6.26 28.15
CA SER A 388 -1.82 6.01 29.59
C SER A 388 -2.95 5.09 30.03
N LEU A 389 -4.18 5.32 29.55
CA LEU A 389 -5.34 4.48 29.87
C LEU A 389 -5.16 3.03 29.40
N VAL A 390 -4.69 2.84 28.17
CA VAL A 390 -4.42 1.50 27.63
C VAL A 390 -3.35 0.80 28.45
N TYR A 391 -2.26 1.50 28.78
CA TYR A 391 -1.21 0.95 29.63
C TYR A 391 -1.75 0.51 30.99
N LYS A 392 -2.57 1.34 31.65
CA LYS A 392 -3.18 0.97 32.95
C LYS A 392 -4.07 -0.26 32.85
N CYS A 393 -4.89 -0.36 31.80
CA CYS A 393 -5.78 -1.52 31.62
C CYS A 393 -4.99 -2.84 31.49
N LEU A 394 -3.77 -2.78 30.97
CA LEU A 394 -2.89 -3.93 30.78
C LEU A 394 -1.98 -4.18 32.00
N HIS A 395 -1.68 -3.13 32.76
CA HIS A 395 -0.79 -3.13 33.92
C HIS A 395 -1.47 -2.43 35.10
N MET A 396 -2.44 -3.11 35.73
CA MET A 396 -3.30 -2.51 36.77
C MET A 396 -2.52 -1.96 37.98
N GLU A 397 -1.36 -2.53 38.30
CA GLU A 397 -0.50 -2.08 39.41
C GLU A 397 0.37 -0.86 39.04
N GLN A 398 0.54 -0.52 37.77
CA GLN A 398 1.36 0.62 37.34
C GLN A 398 0.65 1.94 37.62
N ASP A 399 1.28 2.87 38.33
CA ASP A 399 0.83 4.27 38.35
C ASP A 399 1.12 4.93 37.01
N ILE A 400 0.07 5.27 36.24
CA ILE A 400 0.22 5.82 34.90
C ILE A 400 0.54 7.32 34.85
N ARG A 401 0.64 7.99 36.01
CA ARG A 401 1.18 9.35 36.11
C ARG A 401 2.70 9.37 35.95
N LEU A 402 3.37 8.26 36.29
CA LEU A 402 4.82 8.03 36.17
C LEU A 402 5.19 7.56 34.76
N HIS A 403 5.05 8.46 33.79
CA HIS A 403 4.99 8.14 32.36
C HIS A 403 6.34 8.05 31.62
N GLN A 404 7.47 8.08 32.34
CA GLN A 404 8.80 7.90 31.75
C GLN A 404 9.61 6.84 32.49
N ALA A 405 10.35 6.01 31.75
CA ALA A 405 11.14 4.90 32.30
C ALA A 405 12.31 5.34 33.21
N ASN A 406 12.68 6.62 33.21
CA ASN A 406 13.67 7.20 34.10
C ASN A 406 13.07 7.81 35.37
N MET A 407 11.75 7.77 35.55
CA MET A 407 11.10 8.03 36.83
C MET A 407 11.21 6.78 37.70
N ASP A 408 11.28 6.96 39.02
CA ASP A 408 11.19 5.84 39.95
C ASP A 408 9.85 5.13 39.76
N ASN A 409 9.87 3.82 39.49
CA ASN A 409 8.72 3.00 39.08
C ASN A 409 7.95 3.52 37.84
N GLY A 410 8.59 4.27 36.94
CA GLY A 410 7.95 4.78 35.73
C GLY A 410 7.96 3.82 34.53
N TYR A 411 7.01 4.02 33.60
CA TYR A 411 6.91 3.23 32.37
C TYR A 411 7.30 4.03 31.12
N SER A 412 7.62 3.34 30.02
CA SER A 412 8.05 4.01 28.77
C SER A 412 6.85 4.42 27.90
N GLY A 413 6.11 5.45 28.31
CA GLY A 413 4.89 5.90 27.61
C GLY A 413 5.10 6.23 26.13
N ARG A 414 6.18 6.94 25.79
CA ARG A 414 6.53 7.26 24.39
C ARG A 414 6.79 6.02 23.54
N SER A 415 7.55 5.07 24.07
CA SER A 415 7.89 3.83 23.33
C SER A 415 6.64 3.00 23.11
N PHE A 416 5.79 2.88 24.14
CA PHE A 416 4.52 2.19 24.08
C PHE A 416 3.55 2.83 23.07
N ASP A 417 3.41 4.16 23.09
CA ASP A 417 2.61 4.91 22.12
C ASP A 417 3.08 4.71 20.68
N THR A 418 4.39 4.86 20.46
CA THR A 418 4.98 4.74 19.12
C THR A 418 4.83 3.32 18.58
N LYS A 419 4.92 2.31 19.45
CA LYS A 419 4.79 0.89 19.08
C LYS A 419 3.33 0.50 18.80
N TYR A 420 2.38 0.93 19.63
CA TYR A 420 1.02 0.39 19.60
C TYR A 420 -0.08 1.44 19.34
N ILE A 421 -0.08 2.56 20.06
CA ILE A 421 -1.24 3.46 20.15
C ILE A 421 -1.36 4.36 18.92
N THR A 422 -0.32 5.13 18.60
CA THR A 422 -0.34 6.01 17.42
C THR A 422 -0.60 5.24 16.11
N PRO A 423 0.06 4.07 15.84
CA PRO A 423 -0.26 3.26 14.68
C PRO A 423 -1.73 2.82 14.62
N PHE A 424 -2.26 2.30 15.73
CA PHE A 424 -3.66 1.86 15.83
C PHE A 424 -4.64 3.01 15.55
N MET A 425 -4.43 4.17 16.18
CA MET A 425 -5.30 5.33 16.01
C MET A 425 -5.31 5.86 14.58
N LYS A 426 -4.18 5.83 13.88
CA LYS A 426 -4.11 6.16 12.44
C LYS A 426 -4.86 5.16 11.59
N GLN A 427 -4.63 3.86 11.84
CA GLN A 427 -5.29 2.78 11.12
C GLN A 427 -6.82 2.90 11.23
N LYS A 428 -7.32 3.22 12.43
CA LYS A 428 -8.75 3.44 12.70
C LYS A 428 -9.22 4.87 12.45
N GLN A 429 -8.38 5.75 11.89
CA GLN A 429 -8.72 7.13 11.52
C GLN A 429 -9.35 7.96 12.65
N PHE A 430 -8.82 7.86 13.87
CA PHE A 430 -9.22 8.75 14.96
C PHE A 430 -8.85 10.20 14.64
N LEU A 431 -9.76 11.15 14.90
CA LEU A 431 -9.54 12.57 14.63
C LEU A 431 -8.36 13.14 15.43
N GLY A 432 -8.14 12.61 16.64
CA GLY A 432 -7.02 12.91 17.51
C GLY A 432 -5.69 12.23 17.17
N ALA A 433 -5.59 11.43 16.10
CA ALA A 433 -4.38 10.68 15.77
C ALA A 433 -3.19 11.59 15.42
N MET A 434 -2.06 11.36 16.11
CA MET A 434 -0.78 12.04 15.87
C MET A 434 -0.07 11.50 14.62
N LYS A 435 0.79 12.34 14.00
CA LYS A 435 1.63 11.90 12.87
C LYS A 435 2.72 10.92 13.31
N GLU A 436 3.23 11.03 14.54
CA GLU A 436 4.36 10.22 15.01
C GLU A 436 4.14 9.72 16.44
N SER A 437 3.95 10.62 17.42
CA SER A 437 3.63 10.27 18.82
C SER A 437 3.06 11.47 19.57
N GLY A 438 2.22 11.23 20.60
CA GLY A 438 1.72 12.25 21.51
C GLY A 438 2.81 12.97 22.32
N TRP A 439 3.92 12.25 22.59
CA TRP A 439 5.06 12.71 23.39
C TRP A 439 6.03 13.61 22.63
N LEU A 440 5.75 14.00 21.39
CA LEU A 440 6.48 15.08 20.71
C LEU A 440 6.03 16.48 21.17
N THR A 441 5.02 16.53 22.05
CA THR A 441 4.52 17.77 22.64
C THR A 441 5.41 18.14 23.83
N ARG A 442 6.17 19.25 23.72
CA ARG A 442 7.13 19.71 24.76
C ARG A 442 6.57 19.78 26.19
N SER A 443 5.28 20.06 26.33
CA SER A 443 4.65 20.15 27.66
C SER A 443 4.31 18.79 28.26
N LEU A 444 4.16 17.75 27.44
CA LEU A 444 3.82 16.39 27.88
C LEU A 444 5.07 15.50 28.02
N GLU A 445 6.19 15.83 27.38
CA GLU A 445 7.45 15.07 27.50
C GLU A 445 8.28 15.40 28.75
N GLN A 446 7.79 16.27 29.64
CA GLN A 446 8.54 16.69 30.83
C GLN A 446 8.68 15.53 31.82
N ASN A 447 9.88 15.36 32.38
CA ASN A 447 10.16 14.33 33.40
C ASN A 447 9.59 14.73 34.77
N ILE A 448 8.27 14.96 34.83
CA ILE A 448 7.49 15.36 36.01
C ILE A 448 6.18 14.55 36.01
N PRO A 449 5.77 13.90 37.11
CA PRO A 449 4.53 13.12 37.15
C PRO A 449 3.28 13.93 36.77
N TYR A 450 2.29 13.28 36.13
CA TYR A 450 1.02 13.90 35.77
C TYR A 450 0.04 14.01 36.97
N ASN A 451 0.50 14.59 38.07
CA ASN A 451 -0.32 14.87 39.24
C ASN A 451 -1.18 16.13 39.03
N LEU A 452 -2.12 16.41 39.94
CA LEU A 452 -3.02 17.57 39.82
C LEU A 452 -2.30 18.92 39.75
N ASP A 453 -1.08 19.01 40.26
CA ASP A 453 -0.20 20.19 40.24
C ASP A 453 0.78 20.24 39.04
N PHE A 454 0.64 19.32 38.07
CA PHE A 454 1.54 19.22 36.92
C PHE A 454 1.79 20.57 36.22
N PRO A 455 3.05 21.04 36.11
CA PRO A 455 3.36 22.39 35.66
C PRO A 455 3.31 22.55 34.13
N GLY A 456 3.25 21.45 33.38
CA GLY A 456 3.25 21.48 31.91
C GLY A 456 2.12 22.35 31.32
N LYS A 457 2.45 23.11 30.28
CA LYS A 457 1.54 24.07 29.66
C LYS A 457 0.61 23.39 28.64
N ILE A 458 -0.58 22.99 29.09
CA ILE A 458 -1.71 22.66 28.22
C ILE A 458 -2.59 23.90 28.12
N ASN A 459 -2.70 24.49 26.92
CA ASN A 459 -3.30 25.82 26.72
C ASN A 459 -4.79 25.90 27.10
N ASP A 460 -5.52 24.80 26.99
CA ASP A 460 -6.93 24.71 27.39
C ASP A 460 -7.03 24.20 28.83
N LYS A 461 -7.43 25.07 29.76
CA LYS A 461 -7.51 24.76 31.19
C LYS A 461 -8.53 23.65 31.50
N VAL A 462 -9.63 23.60 30.75
CA VAL A 462 -10.68 22.58 30.95
C VAL A 462 -10.16 21.22 30.54
N VAL A 463 -9.45 21.15 29.40
CA VAL A 463 -8.81 19.91 28.93
C VAL A 463 -7.68 19.48 29.85
N LYS A 464 -6.86 20.42 30.35
CA LYS A 464 -5.80 20.13 31.33
C LYS A 464 -6.38 19.52 32.61
N ASP A 465 -7.41 20.16 33.16
CA ASP A 465 -8.09 19.70 34.37
C ASP A 465 -8.71 18.32 34.18
N ALA A 466 -9.43 18.10 33.06
CA ALA A 466 -9.99 16.80 32.73
C ALA A 466 -8.90 15.71 32.57
N PHE A 467 -7.80 16.01 31.88
CA PHE A 467 -6.69 15.09 31.69
C PHE A 467 -6.09 14.63 33.03
N LEU A 468 -5.72 15.57 33.90
CA LEU A 468 -5.11 15.26 35.19
C LEU A 468 -6.10 14.56 36.14
N LYS A 469 -7.37 15.01 36.15
CA LYS A 469 -8.40 14.39 36.99
C LYS A 469 -8.74 12.98 36.57
N ILE A 470 -8.76 12.64 35.28
CA ILE A 470 -8.97 11.26 34.84
C ILE A 470 -7.86 10.35 35.38
N LEU A 471 -6.59 10.76 35.25
CA LEU A 471 -5.47 9.99 35.78
C LEU A 471 -5.54 9.86 37.31
N ASN A 472 -5.83 10.96 38.02
CA ASN A 472 -5.96 10.94 39.47
C ASN A 472 -7.13 10.07 39.95
N ASP A 473 -8.26 10.10 39.24
CA ASP A 473 -9.45 9.32 39.61
C ASP A 473 -9.18 7.82 39.53
N ILE A 474 -8.38 7.40 38.54
CA ILE A 474 -7.94 6.02 38.38
C ILE A 474 -6.96 5.61 39.48
N GLU A 475 -5.97 6.45 39.78
CA GLU A 475 -4.89 6.10 40.72
C GLU A 475 -5.27 6.25 42.20
N GLU A 476 -6.15 7.18 42.55
CA GLU A 476 -6.47 7.51 43.94
C GLU A 476 -7.91 7.17 44.34
N ASN A 477 -8.86 7.22 43.40
CA ASN A 477 -10.29 7.02 43.70
C ASN A 477 -10.84 5.67 43.19
N GLY A 478 -9.99 4.81 42.62
CA GLY A 478 -10.37 3.47 42.16
C GLY A 478 -11.26 3.45 40.93
N ALA A 479 -11.28 4.52 40.12
CA ALA A 479 -12.03 4.54 38.88
C ALA A 479 -11.49 3.51 37.88
N LYS A 480 -12.39 2.82 37.17
CA LYS A 480 -12.00 1.78 36.20
C LYS A 480 -11.45 2.42 34.92
N PRO A 481 -10.17 2.19 34.55
CA PRO A 481 -9.58 2.80 33.35
C PRO A 481 -10.29 2.36 32.06
N GLN A 482 -10.80 1.12 32.02
CA GLN A 482 -11.56 0.58 30.89
C GLN A 482 -12.80 1.43 30.56
N ASN A 483 -13.52 1.91 31.57
CA ASN A 483 -14.74 2.69 31.38
C ASN A 483 -14.42 4.05 30.73
N TYR A 484 -13.36 4.72 31.18
CA TYR A 484 -12.86 5.94 30.56
C TYR A 484 -12.43 5.71 29.11
N LEU A 485 -11.67 4.64 28.86
CA LEU A 485 -11.17 4.31 27.53
C LEU A 485 -12.32 4.04 26.54
N MET A 486 -13.30 3.23 26.94
CA MET A 486 -14.49 2.93 26.13
C MET A 486 -15.32 4.20 25.86
N GLY A 487 -15.51 5.07 26.87
CA GLY A 487 -16.23 6.32 26.69
C GLY A 487 -15.52 7.30 25.74
N ILE A 488 -14.18 7.38 25.82
CA ILE A 488 -13.36 8.18 24.91
C ILE A 488 -13.47 7.66 23.47
N PHE A 489 -13.34 6.34 23.27
CA PHE A 489 -13.45 5.72 21.94
C PHE A 489 -14.84 5.90 21.35
N HIS A 490 -15.89 5.61 22.12
CA HIS A 490 -17.28 5.78 21.68
C HIS A 490 -17.57 7.21 21.17
N LEU A 491 -17.21 8.23 21.96
CA LEU A 491 -17.46 9.61 21.57
C LEU A 491 -16.62 10.06 20.37
N SER A 492 -15.35 9.64 20.28
CA SER A 492 -14.50 9.98 19.13
C SER A 492 -15.00 9.34 17.83
N ILE A 493 -15.45 8.08 17.89
CA ILE A 493 -16.07 7.40 16.75
C ILE A 493 -17.31 8.17 16.26
N LYS A 494 -18.22 8.55 17.18
CA LYS A 494 -19.40 9.35 16.83
C LYS A 494 -19.03 10.73 16.26
N ALA A 495 -18.03 11.40 16.82
CA ALA A 495 -17.56 12.69 16.32
C ALA A 495 -17.05 12.58 14.87
N ARG A 496 -16.37 11.48 14.54
CA ARG A 496 -15.94 11.16 13.17
C ARG A 496 -17.12 10.90 12.24
N GLU A 497 -18.10 10.10 12.67
CA GLU A 497 -19.31 9.80 11.87
C GLU A 497 -20.10 11.07 11.53
N LEU A 498 -20.30 11.96 12.51
CA LEU A 498 -20.96 13.26 12.31
C LEU A 498 -20.25 14.16 11.30
N LYS A 499 -18.93 13.98 11.10
CA LYS A 499 -18.14 14.73 10.11
C LYS A 499 -18.11 14.10 8.72
N SER A 500 -18.60 12.86 8.56
CA SER A 500 -18.69 12.21 7.25
C SER A 500 -19.90 12.71 6.46
N VAL A 501 -19.69 13.65 5.53
CA VAL A 501 -20.78 14.19 4.70
C VAL A 501 -21.23 13.11 3.70
N ARG A 502 -22.50 12.67 3.81
CA ARG A 502 -23.16 11.80 2.83
C ARG A 502 -23.69 12.64 1.67
N VAL A 503 -23.30 12.30 0.44
CA VAL A 503 -23.72 13.00 -0.78
C VAL A 503 -25.14 12.56 -1.16
N ILE A 504 -26.02 13.51 -1.48
CA ILE A 504 -27.41 13.27 -1.88
C ILE A 504 -27.44 12.73 -3.32
N ASN A 505 -28.21 11.67 -3.53
CA ASN A 505 -28.50 11.13 -4.85
C ASN A 505 -29.87 11.60 -5.36
N PRO A 506 -29.95 12.45 -6.40
CA PRO A 506 -31.21 12.98 -6.89
C PRO A 506 -32.06 11.93 -7.61
N VAL A 507 -31.45 10.87 -8.16
CA VAL A 507 -32.17 9.76 -8.81
C VAL A 507 -33.01 8.95 -7.80
N GLU A 508 -32.63 8.93 -6.52
CA GLU A 508 -33.43 8.27 -5.48
C GLU A 508 -34.72 9.05 -5.15
N ARG A 509 -34.85 10.29 -5.62
CA ARG A 509 -36.02 11.17 -5.36
C ARG A 509 -36.82 11.52 -6.61
N GLU A 510 -36.18 11.63 -7.78
CA GLU A 510 -36.83 11.91 -9.07
C GLU A 510 -36.67 10.69 -10.00
N SER A 511 -37.72 10.31 -10.73
CA SER A 511 -37.73 9.10 -11.57
C SER A 511 -36.80 9.13 -12.79
N SER A 512 -36.34 10.31 -13.23
CA SER A 512 -35.27 10.52 -14.23
C SER A 512 -34.92 12.01 -14.35
N LEU A 513 -33.64 12.38 -14.44
CA LEU A 513 -33.20 13.76 -14.72
C LEU A 513 -33.01 13.99 -16.23
N SER A 514 -33.45 15.13 -16.76
CA SER A 514 -33.18 15.49 -18.16
C SER A 514 -31.71 15.88 -18.37
N ILE A 515 -31.19 15.69 -19.59
CA ILE A 515 -29.80 16.07 -19.95
C ILE A 515 -29.50 17.54 -19.59
N ASN A 516 -30.45 18.45 -19.82
CA ASN A 516 -30.26 19.86 -19.50
C ASN A 516 -30.17 20.10 -17.99
N GLU A 517 -30.96 19.39 -17.17
CA GLU A 517 -30.85 19.48 -15.70
C GLU A 517 -29.53 18.91 -15.19
N ILE A 518 -29.04 17.82 -15.78
CA ILE A 518 -27.74 17.25 -15.43
C ILE A 518 -26.62 18.26 -15.71
N ILE A 519 -26.61 18.86 -16.90
CA ILE A 519 -25.59 19.86 -17.27
C ILE A 519 -25.67 21.09 -16.36
N ASP A 520 -26.87 21.61 -16.08
CA ASP A 520 -27.08 22.76 -15.17
C ASP A 520 -26.58 22.46 -13.74
N LEU A 521 -26.83 21.25 -13.23
CA LEU A 521 -26.31 20.83 -11.92
C LEU A 521 -24.79 20.76 -11.88
N LEU A 522 -24.17 20.17 -12.92
CA LEU A 522 -22.71 20.08 -13.02
C LEU A 522 -22.08 21.46 -13.13
N GLU A 523 -22.63 22.34 -13.97
CA GLU A 523 -22.15 23.71 -14.14
C GLU A 523 -22.18 24.49 -12.82
N LYS A 524 -23.33 24.46 -12.13
CA LYS A 524 -23.47 25.09 -10.80
C LYS A 524 -22.53 24.48 -9.76
N HIS A 525 -22.22 23.19 -9.86
CA HIS A 525 -21.31 22.52 -8.94
C HIS A 525 -19.85 22.89 -9.22
N PHE A 526 -19.44 22.97 -10.49
CA PHE A 526 -18.09 23.34 -10.88
C PHE A 526 -17.78 24.79 -10.51
N TYR A 527 -18.75 25.69 -10.71
CA TYR A 527 -18.62 27.13 -10.42
C TYR A 527 -19.15 27.55 -9.05
N TYR A 528 -19.38 26.60 -8.14
CA TYR A 528 -19.73 26.94 -6.76
C TYR A 528 -18.60 27.74 -6.07
N SER A 529 -18.96 28.62 -5.14
CA SER A 529 -17.97 29.43 -4.41
C SER A 529 -17.29 28.60 -3.32
N TYR A 530 -16.12 28.05 -3.64
CA TYR A 530 -15.28 27.26 -2.72
C TYR A 530 -14.25 28.14 -2.00
N LYS A 531 -14.08 27.94 -0.69
CA LYS A 531 -13.07 28.60 0.14
C LYS A 531 -11.68 27.97 -0.01
N SER A 532 -11.60 26.72 -0.45
CA SER A 532 -10.36 25.99 -0.69
C SER A 532 -10.03 25.86 -2.19
N ARG A 533 -8.74 25.68 -2.55
CA ARG A 533 -8.35 25.28 -3.93
C ARG A 533 -8.88 23.86 -4.20
N GLY A 534 -9.77 23.70 -5.18
CA GLY A 534 -10.36 22.37 -5.45
C GLY A 534 -11.32 22.26 -6.64
N ALA A 535 -11.90 23.33 -7.18
CA ALA A 535 -12.92 23.21 -8.24
C ALA A 535 -12.47 22.48 -9.53
N SER A 536 -11.17 22.54 -9.87
CA SER A 536 -10.62 21.96 -11.11
C SER A 536 -10.71 20.44 -11.20
N ILE A 537 -10.91 19.74 -10.08
CA ILE A 537 -11.08 18.27 -10.08
C ILE A 537 -12.49 17.84 -10.51
N LEU A 538 -13.50 18.70 -10.33
CA LEU A 538 -14.91 18.34 -10.58
C LEU A 538 -15.18 18.05 -12.07
N PRO A 539 -14.68 18.86 -13.04
CA PRO A 539 -14.77 18.51 -14.46
C PRO A 539 -14.12 17.18 -14.81
N VAL A 540 -12.97 16.86 -14.20
CA VAL A 540 -12.27 15.59 -14.42
C VAL A 540 -13.12 14.44 -13.92
N VAL A 541 -13.66 14.53 -12.70
CA VAL A 541 -14.53 13.51 -12.10
C VAL A 541 -15.80 13.32 -12.92
N ALA A 542 -16.41 14.39 -13.44
CA ALA A 542 -17.58 14.28 -14.30
C ALA A 542 -17.27 13.58 -15.62
N LEU A 543 -16.19 13.96 -16.31
CA LEU A 543 -15.78 13.30 -17.55
C LEU A 543 -15.39 11.84 -17.30
N TYR A 544 -14.69 11.54 -16.21
CA TYR A 544 -14.36 10.16 -15.85
C TYR A 544 -15.62 9.32 -15.61
N SER A 545 -16.59 9.87 -14.89
CA SER A 545 -17.90 9.21 -14.66
C SER A 545 -18.65 8.97 -15.97
N MET A 546 -18.49 9.85 -16.95
CA MET A 546 -19.00 9.66 -18.31
C MET A 546 -18.29 8.51 -19.03
N TYR A 547 -16.95 8.46 -18.96
CA TYR A 547 -16.15 7.38 -19.54
C TYR A 547 -16.49 6.01 -18.92
N GLU A 548 -16.82 5.94 -17.63
CA GLU A 548 -17.32 4.71 -16.99
C GLU A 548 -18.64 4.18 -17.58
N CYS A 549 -19.42 5.06 -18.21
CA CYS A 549 -20.67 4.73 -18.89
C CYS A 549 -20.41 4.39 -20.36
N ILE A 550 -19.84 5.32 -21.14
CA ILE A 550 -19.70 5.14 -22.59
C ILE A 550 -18.77 3.99 -22.98
N THR A 551 -17.79 3.62 -22.15
CA THR A 551 -16.91 2.47 -22.43
C THR A 551 -17.62 1.13 -22.36
N LYS A 552 -18.81 1.07 -21.76
CA LYS A 552 -19.64 -0.14 -21.67
C LYS A 552 -20.74 -0.21 -22.72
N GLU A 553 -21.12 0.94 -23.29
CA GLU A 553 -22.26 1.05 -24.20
C GLU A 553 -21.84 1.25 -25.66
N LEU A 554 -20.72 1.94 -25.92
CA LEU A 554 -20.29 2.23 -27.28
C LEU A 554 -19.33 1.16 -27.81
N LYS A 555 -19.72 0.51 -28.92
CA LYS A 555 -18.92 -0.52 -29.62
C LYS A 555 -17.47 -0.14 -29.92
N ARG A 556 -17.17 1.16 -30.09
CA ARG A 556 -15.79 1.62 -30.33
C ARG A 556 -14.85 1.27 -29.16
N PHE A 557 -15.40 1.04 -27.97
CA PHE A 557 -14.67 0.66 -26.77
C PHE A 557 -14.70 -0.84 -26.47
N ASP A 558 -15.25 -1.67 -27.37
CA ASP A 558 -15.14 -3.12 -27.26
C ASP A 558 -13.67 -3.51 -27.15
N ASP A 559 -13.37 -4.42 -26.22
CA ASP A 559 -12.01 -4.91 -25.90
C ASP A 559 -11.02 -3.81 -25.45
N LYS A 560 -11.53 -2.77 -24.77
CA LYS A 560 -10.72 -1.68 -24.21
C LYS A 560 -11.06 -1.43 -22.74
N PHE A 561 -10.10 -0.90 -22.01
CA PHE A 561 -10.22 -0.68 -20.57
C PHE A 561 -10.01 0.78 -20.21
N LEU A 562 -10.93 1.34 -19.43
CA LEU A 562 -10.74 2.62 -18.77
C LEU A 562 -9.75 2.46 -17.61
N GLN A 563 -8.64 3.20 -17.63
CA GLN A 563 -7.71 3.26 -16.51
C GLN A 563 -8.36 3.94 -15.31
N GLN A 564 -8.02 3.51 -14.08
CA GLN A 564 -8.58 4.11 -12.88
C GLN A 564 -8.15 5.57 -12.72
N ILE A 565 -9.09 6.42 -12.29
CA ILE A 565 -8.81 7.82 -11.97
C ILE A 565 -7.74 7.90 -10.87
N SER A 566 -6.58 8.47 -11.21
CA SER A 566 -5.47 8.61 -10.27
C SER A 566 -5.50 9.99 -9.62
N SER A 567 -5.24 10.11 -8.30
CA SER A 567 -5.15 11.44 -7.69
C SER A 567 -4.04 12.32 -8.31
N HIS A 568 -4.42 13.51 -8.78
CA HIS A 568 -3.58 14.51 -9.43
C HIS A 568 -3.06 15.52 -8.39
N TYR A 569 -1.78 15.44 -8.05
CA TYR A 569 -1.05 16.65 -7.68
C TYR A 569 -0.39 17.21 -8.93
N SER A 570 -0.71 18.48 -9.21
CA SER A 570 0.07 19.48 -9.93
C SER A 570 1.40 19.00 -10.51
N SER A 571 1.47 18.92 -11.83
CA SER A 571 2.65 19.26 -12.63
C SER A 571 4.01 18.88 -12.03
N ASP A 572 4.29 17.58 -11.87
CA ASP A 572 5.65 17.09 -11.79
C ASP A 572 5.99 16.41 -13.13
N ARG A 573 7.00 16.96 -13.82
CA ARG A 573 7.64 16.50 -15.06
C ARG A 573 8.27 15.08 -14.97
N SER A 574 7.77 14.23 -14.09
CA SER A 574 8.26 12.87 -13.83
C SER A 574 7.16 11.80 -13.74
N SER A 575 5.88 12.16 -13.88
CA SER A 575 4.81 11.20 -14.11
C SER A 575 4.54 11.09 -15.61
N TRP A 576 4.86 9.94 -16.19
CA TRP A 576 4.54 9.60 -17.59
C TRP A 576 3.05 9.28 -17.75
N ASN A 577 2.16 10.04 -17.11
CA ASN A 577 0.72 9.92 -17.33
C ASN A 577 0.39 10.67 -18.63
N ALA A 578 -0.20 9.96 -19.58
CA ALA A 578 -0.51 10.51 -20.89
C ALA A 578 -1.57 11.62 -20.84
N GLY A 579 -2.47 11.62 -19.85
CA GLY A 579 -3.51 12.63 -19.60
C GLY A 579 -4.27 12.37 -18.29
N ASP A 580 -5.40 13.05 -18.07
CA ASP A 580 -6.22 12.92 -16.85
C ASP A 580 -7.13 11.67 -16.87
N ILE A 581 -7.57 11.26 -18.06
CA ILE A 581 -8.34 10.03 -18.30
C ILE A 581 -7.69 9.28 -19.45
N ALA A 582 -7.55 7.96 -19.33
CA ALA A 582 -6.97 7.14 -20.39
C ALA A 582 -7.74 5.83 -20.58
N VAL A 583 -7.97 5.47 -21.84
CA VAL A 583 -8.50 4.19 -22.29
C VAL A 583 -7.37 3.44 -22.99
N ILE A 584 -7.17 2.17 -22.63
CA ILE A 584 -6.11 1.31 -23.17
C ILE A 584 -6.69 0.12 -23.94
N ASN A 585 -5.92 -0.37 -24.91
CA ASN A 585 -6.19 -1.62 -25.61
C ASN A 585 -5.83 -2.84 -24.75
N ASN A 586 -6.27 -4.05 -25.15
CA ASN A 586 -5.92 -5.32 -24.49
C ASN A 586 -4.42 -5.57 -24.32
N ASP A 587 -3.59 -5.04 -25.22
CA ASP A 587 -2.12 -5.19 -25.17
C ASP A 587 -1.44 -4.17 -24.24
N GLY A 588 -2.22 -3.30 -23.58
CA GLY A 588 -1.74 -2.25 -22.67
C GLY A 588 -1.33 -0.95 -23.37
N SER A 589 -1.43 -0.86 -24.70
CA SER A 589 -1.16 0.39 -25.43
C SER A 589 -2.28 1.42 -25.25
N LEU A 590 -1.96 2.72 -25.34
CA LEU A 590 -2.94 3.80 -25.25
C LEU A 590 -3.85 3.79 -26.48
N TYR A 591 -5.17 3.87 -26.24
CA TYR A 591 -6.18 4.02 -27.29
C TYR A 591 -6.66 5.48 -27.39
N GLU A 592 -7.15 6.01 -26.27
CA GLU A 592 -7.77 7.34 -26.18
C GLU A 592 -7.39 7.99 -24.85
N VAL A 593 -6.98 9.26 -24.89
CA VAL A 593 -6.58 10.02 -23.70
C VAL A 593 -7.36 11.34 -23.67
N VAL A 594 -7.71 11.79 -22.46
CA VAL A 594 -8.39 13.06 -22.21
C VAL A 594 -7.59 13.88 -21.22
N GLU A 595 -7.29 15.11 -21.60
CA GLU A 595 -6.74 16.15 -20.73
C GLU A 595 -7.80 17.24 -20.53
N VAL A 596 -8.04 17.62 -19.28
CA VAL A 596 -9.13 18.50 -18.87
C VAL A 596 -8.57 19.78 -18.29
N LYS A 597 -9.06 20.91 -18.78
CA LYS A 597 -8.70 22.26 -18.35
C LYS A 597 -9.92 22.95 -17.75
N PHE A 598 -9.79 23.42 -16.52
CA PHE A 598 -10.83 24.20 -15.86
C PHE A 598 -10.41 25.66 -15.85
N ASP A 599 -11.25 26.52 -16.43
CA ASP A 599 -11.08 27.98 -16.48
C ASP A 599 -9.80 28.41 -17.23
N ILE A 600 -9.39 27.63 -18.24
CA ILE A 600 -8.18 27.86 -19.03
C ILE A 600 -8.51 27.62 -20.51
N ALA A 601 -8.43 28.65 -21.36
CA ALA A 601 -8.61 28.53 -22.80
C ALA A 601 -7.45 27.71 -23.43
N PRO A 602 -7.71 26.69 -24.27
CA PRO A 602 -6.66 25.99 -24.99
C PRO A 602 -5.92 26.91 -25.97
N ASP A 603 -4.60 26.77 -26.04
CA ASP A 603 -3.70 27.46 -26.99
C ASP A 603 -2.84 26.44 -27.76
N TYR A 604 -2.08 26.91 -28.77
CA TYR A 604 -1.21 26.02 -29.55
C TYR A 604 -0.10 25.35 -28.70
N ILE A 605 0.33 25.99 -27.61
CA ILE A 605 1.38 25.47 -26.71
C ILE A 605 0.88 24.22 -26.00
N MET A 606 -0.38 24.22 -25.54
CA MET A 606 -0.99 23.05 -24.92
C MET A 606 -1.11 21.87 -25.89
N VAL A 607 -1.35 22.13 -27.17
CA VAL A 607 -1.39 21.09 -28.21
C VAL A 607 0.01 20.50 -28.44
N ASP A 608 1.04 21.34 -28.52
CA ASP A 608 2.43 20.90 -28.66
C ASP A 608 2.90 20.10 -27.43
N ASP A 609 2.56 20.57 -26.23
CA ASP A 609 2.87 19.87 -24.98
C ASP A 609 2.11 18.54 -24.85
N ALA A 610 0.87 18.46 -25.32
CA ALA A 610 0.15 17.19 -25.43
C ALA A 610 0.88 16.25 -26.40
N TYR A 611 1.26 16.72 -27.59
CA TYR A 611 1.96 15.91 -28.58
C TYR A 611 3.26 15.30 -28.04
N LYS A 612 4.08 16.07 -27.32
CA LYS A 612 5.30 15.57 -26.67
C LYS A 612 5.06 14.39 -25.72
N LYS A 613 3.87 14.28 -25.13
CA LYS A 613 3.53 13.17 -24.22
C LYS A 613 3.28 11.85 -24.97
N PHE A 614 2.76 11.92 -26.19
CA PHE A 614 2.31 10.73 -26.92
C PHE A 614 3.01 10.48 -28.25
N CYS A 615 3.94 11.36 -28.69
CA CYS A 615 4.60 11.27 -29.98
C CYS A 615 5.36 9.96 -30.26
N ASN A 616 5.68 9.18 -29.22
CA ASN A 616 6.32 7.86 -29.32
C ASN A 616 5.35 6.70 -29.05
N THR A 617 4.04 6.93 -29.17
CA THR A 617 2.99 5.94 -28.87
C THR A 617 2.11 5.69 -30.09
N THR A 618 1.29 4.65 -30.05
CA THR A 618 0.34 4.30 -31.13
C THR A 618 -1.08 4.81 -30.85
N ILE A 619 -1.21 5.88 -30.06
CA ILE A 619 -2.52 6.41 -29.64
C ILE A 619 -3.35 6.87 -30.84
N GLN A 620 -4.66 6.61 -30.80
CA GLN A 620 -5.57 6.97 -31.89
C GLN A 620 -6.25 8.32 -31.67
N ARG A 621 -6.61 8.66 -30.43
CA ARG A 621 -7.29 9.91 -30.09
C ARG A 621 -6.73 10.58 -28.85
N TYR A 622 -6.56 11.89 -28.91
CA TYR A 622 -6.17 12.71 -27.76
C TYR A 622 -7.10 13.91 -27.64
N TYR A 623 -7.85 13.99 -26.54
CA TYR A 623 -8.78 15.07 -26.26
C TYR A 623 -8.15 16.12 -25.36
N ILE A 624 -8.27 17.39 -25.72
CA ILE A 624 -8.02 18.54 -24.85
C ILE A 624 -9.37 19.21 -24.62
N LEU A 625 -9.97 18.98 -23.46
CA LEU A 625 -11.28 19.48 -23.10
C LEU A 625 -11.16 20.65 -22.13
N SER A 626 -11.82 21.78 -22.43
CA SER A 626 -11.80 22.94 -21.54
C SER A 626 -13.19 23.48 -21.23
N THR A 627 -13.37 24.11 -20.07
CA THR A 627 -14.57 24.92 -19.81
C THR A 627 -14.57 26.27 -20.55
N LEU A 628 -13.43 26.70 -21.10
CA LEU A 628 -13.30 27.89 -21.95
C LEU A 628 -12.99 27.50 -23.40
N ALA A 629 -13.48 28.29 -24.36
CA ALA A 629 -13.13 28.14 -25.76
C ALA A 629 -11.73 28.70 -26.05
N PRO A 630 -11.02 28.19 -27.08
CA PRO A 630 -9.81 28.83 -27.61
C PRO A 630 -10.11 30.27 -28.04
N LYS A 631 -9.10 31.13 -28.01
CA LYS A 631 -9.22 32.49 -28.55
C LYS A 631 -9.22 32.46 -30.07
N ASP A 632 -9.87 33.45 -30.71
CA ASP A 632 -10.02 33.49 -32.17
C ASP A 632 -8.67 33.51 -32.91
N ASP A 633 -7.67 34.20 -32.35
CA ASP A 633 -6.31 34.31 -32.90
C ASP A 633 -5.47 33.02 -32.78
N GLU A 634 -5.90 32.08 -31.95
CA GLU A 634 -5.24 30.78 -31.75
C GLU A 634 -5.83 29.69 -32.67
N LEU A 635 -7.05 29.86 -33.20
CA LEU A 635 -7.80 28.82 -33.89
C LEU A 635 -7.10 28.29 -35.15
N GLU A 636 -6.56 29.19 -35.98
CA GLU A 636 -5.88 28.80 -37.22
C GLU A 636 -4.58 28.03 -36.92
N ILE A 637 -3.81 28.50 -35.94
CA ILE A 637 -2.54 27.87 -35.52
C ILE A 637 -2.80 26.47 -34.93
N ILE A 638 -3.81 26.37 -34.07
CA ILE A 638 -4.26 25.10 -33.49
C ILE A 638 -4.70 24.13 -34.59
N HIS A 639 -5.50 24.59 -35.55
CA HIS A 639 -6.00 23.76 -36.64
C HIS A 639 -4.86 23.18 -37.49
N ASP A 640 -3.91 24.03 -37.88
CA ASP A 640 -2.75 23.62 -38.67
C ASP A 640 -1.87 22.61 -37.91
N LEU A 641 -1.69 22.80 -36.60
CA LEU A 641 -0.92 21.88 -35.76
C LEU A 641 -1.64 20.53 -35.60
N VAL A 642 -2.96 20.53 -35.41
CA VAL A 642 -3.76 19.30 -35.32
C VAL A 642 -3.72 18.50 -36.62
N GLU A 643 -3.88 19.14 -37.78
CA GLU A 643 -3.80 18.45 -39.08
C GLU A 643 -2.38 17.96 -39.38
N LYS A 644 -1.35 18.70 -38.94
CA LYS A 644 0.04 18.23 -38.99
C LYS A 644 0.24 16.96 -38.17
N ILE A 645 -0.19 16.94 -36.91
CA ILE A 645 -0.07 15.75 -36.03
C ILE A 645 -0.80 14.55 -36.63
N LYS A 646 -2.01 14.76 -37.15
CA LYS A 646 -2.78 13.71 -37.82
C LYS A 646 -2.08 13.15 -39.06
N THR A 647 -1.42 14.00 -39.85
CA THR A 647 -0.70 13.57 -41.06
C THR A 647 0.61 12.85 -40.72
N GLU A 648 1.37 13.36 -39.74
CA GLU A 648 2.70 12.82 -39.40
C GLU A 648 2.64 11.61 -38.46
N HIS A 649 1.74 11.62 -37.47
CA HIS A 649 1.62 10.59 -36.43
C HIS A 649 0.38 9.70 -36.60
N GLY A 650 -0.69 10.19 -37.23
CA GLY A 650 -1.96 9.45 -37.35
C GLY A 650 -2.91 9.58 -36.15
N CYS A 651 -2.53 10.30 -35.09
CA CYS A 651 -3.40 10.56 -33.95
C CYS A 651 -4.39 11.70 -34.24
N GLN A 652 -5.67 11.51 -33.90
CA GLN A 652 -6.68 12.56 -33.94
C GLN A 652 -6.63 13.37 -32.64
N VAL A 653 -6.08 14.58 -32.70
CA VAL A 653 -6.15 15.54 -31.58
C VAL A 653 -7.48 16.30 -31.67
N ILE A 654 -8.26 16.31 -30.59
CA ILE A 654 -9.61 16.88 -30.55
C ILE A 654 -9.68 17.92 -29.44
N ILE A 655 -9.96 19.16 -29.81
CA ILE A 655 -10.11 20.27 -28.87
C ILE A 655 -11.59 20.63 -28.81
N ASN A 656 -12.18 20.59 -27.61
CA ASN A 656 -13.60 20.85 -27.44
C ASN A 656 -13.95 21.37 -26.03
N GLY A 657 -15.19 21.81 -25.84
CA GLY A 657 -15.70 22.20 -24.54
C GLY A 657 -16.06 21.00 -23.64
N VAL A 658 -15.87 21.12 -22.33
CA VAL A 658 -16.30 20.13 -21.31
C VAL A 658 -17.81 19.90 -21.38
N PHE A 659 -18.61 20.96 -21.30
CA PHE A 659 -20.08 20.84 -21.31
C PHE A 659 -20.64 20.35 -22.65
N PRO A 660 -20.20 20.84 -23.82
CA PRO A 660 -20.57 20.26 -25.11
C PRO A 660 -20.26 18.76 -25.21
N THR A 661 -19.10 18.32 -24.70
CA THR A 661 -18.68 16.91 -24.72
C THR A 661 -19.55 16.06 -23.80
N LEU A 662 -19.81 16.49 -22.57
CA LEU A 662 -20.72 15.81 -21.64
C LEU A 662 -22.12 15.71 -22.23
N LYS A 663 -22.64 16.80 -22.82
CA LYS A 663 -23.97 16.83 -23.45
C LYS A 663 -24.05 15.90 -24.65
N TYR A 664 -22.99 15.80 -25.45
CA TYR A 664 -22.91 14.86 -26.57
C TYR A 664 -22.97 13.42 -26.07
N TYR A 665 -22.14 13.04 -25.09
CA TYR A 665 -22.12 11.67 -24.60
C TYR A 665 -23.39 11.29 -23.83
N LEU A 666 -23.99 12.19 -23.06
CA LEU A 666 -25.29 11.95 -22.41
C LEU A 666 -26.40 11.58 -23.40
N ARG A 667 -26.36 12.09 -24.64
CA ARG A 667 -27.34 11.74 -25.70
C ARG A 667 -27.13 10.34 -26.27
N LEU A 668 -25.95 9.75 -26.06
CA LEU A 668 -25.61 8.42 -26.53
C LEU A 668 -25.89 7.33 -25.48
N LEU A 669 -26.18 7.71 -24.24
CA LEU A 669 -26.47 6.76 -23.17
C LEU A 669 -27.92 6.28 -23.23
N ASP A 670 -28.12 4.99 -23.00
CA ASP A 670 -29.45 4.41 -22.85
C ASP A 670 -30.16 4.91 -21.57
N ASN A 671 -29.37 5.18 -20.51
CA ASN A 671 -29.87 5.68 -19.24
C ASN A 671 -28.92 6.71 -18.60
N THR A 672 -29.36 7.97 -18.53
CA THR A 672 -28.61 9.08 -17.93
C THR A 672 -28.50 9.01 -16.40
N ASP A 673 -29.35 8.22 -15.73
CA ASP A 673 -29.27 8.03 -14.27
C ASP A 673 -28.00 7.29 -13.88
N LEU A 674 -27.51 6.39 -14.75
CA LEU A 674 -26.26 5.68 -14.54
C LEU A 674 -25.08 6.66 -14.42
N PHE A 675 -25.06 7.69 -15.25
CA PHE A 675 -24.05 8.75 -15.18
C PHE A 675 -24.09 9.48 -13.83
N ILE A 676 -25.27 9.88 -13.37
CA ILE A 676 -25.42 10.59 -12.08
C ILE A 676 -25.00 9.70 -10.92
N GLN A 677 -25.37 8.43 -10.92
CA GLN A 677 -24.95 7.47 -9.89
C GLN A 677 -23.42 7.32 -9.85
N ARG A 678 -22.77 7.26 -11.02
CA ARG A 678 -21.29 7.21 -11.13
C ARG A 678 -20.65 8.49 -10.61
N TYR A 679 -21.19 9.65 -10.99
CA TYR A 679 -20.69 10.94 -10.54
C TYR A 679 -20.77 11.08 -9.01
N ILE A 680 -21.89 10.70 -8.39
CA ILE A 680 -22.05 10.73 -6.92
C ILE A 680 -21.12 9.76 -6.23
N HIS A 681 -20.99 8.54 -6.76
CA HIS A 681 -20.05 7.58 -6.22
C HIS A 681 -18.64 8.15 -6.22
N ASN A 682 -18.20 8.73 -7.34
CA ASN A 682 -16.87 9.30 -7.48
C ASN A 682 -16.69 10.55 -6.60
N ILE A 683 -17.68 11.42 -6.44
CA ILE A 683 -17.63 12.50 -5.43
C ILE A 683 -17.48 11.94 -4.01
N GLN A 684 -18.22 10.88 -3.67
CA GLN A 684 -18.22 10.33 -2.32
C GLN A 684 -16.86 9.71 -1.95
N THR A 685 -16.20 9.04 -2.90
CA THR A 685 -15.03 8.19 -2.66
C THR A 685 -13.70 8.79 -3.10
N HIS A 686 -13.69 9.78 -4.02
CA HIS A 686 -12.45 10.31 -4.57
C HIS A 686 -11.65 11.10 -3.51
N PRO A 687 -10.33 10.83 -3.34
CA PRO A 687 -9.55 11.35 -2.22
C PRO A 687 -9.32 12.87 -2.26
N GLU A 688 -9.38 13.49 -3.44
CA GLU A 688 -9.28 14.95 -3.59
C GLU A 688 -10.61 15.68 -3.40
N ILE A 689 -11.73 14.94 -3.33
CA ILE A 689 -13.04 15.51 -3.07
C ILE A 689 -13.23 15.66 -1.55
N ASN A 690 -12.89 16.86 -1.06
CA ASN A 690 -13.09 17.22 0.35
C ASN A 690 -14.59 17.40 0.72
N ALA A 691 -14.86 17.63 2.02
CA ALA A 691 -16.22 17.82 2.52
C ALA A 691 -16.93 19.05 1.92
N GLU A 692 -16.20 20.09 1.53
CA GLU A 692 -16.76 21.32 0.96
C GLU A 692 -17.45 21.06 -0.39
N HIS A 693 -16.84 20.26 -1.26
CA HIS A 693 -17.45 19.82 -2.52
C HIS A 693 -18.74 19.01 -2.31
N LYS A 694 -18.76 18.15 -1.29
CA LYS A 694 -19.91 17.30 -0.94
C LYS A 694 -21.07 18.14 -0.40
N ILE A 695 -20.76 19.12 0.46
CA ILE A 695 -21.73 20.08 0.98
C ILE A 695 -22.30 20.92 -0.16
N ALA A 696 -21.46 21.45 -1.06
CA ALA A 696 -21.90 22.24 -2.21
C ALA A 696 -22.90 21.48 -3.09
N TRP A 697 -22.63 20.21 -3.39
CA TRP A 697 -23.57 19.35 -4.12
C TRP A 697 -24.92 19.21 -3.40
N ASN A 698 -24.87 18.90 -2.09
CA ASN A 698 -26.07 18.75 -1.28
C ASN A 698 -26.88 20.05 -1.16
N ASP A 699 -26.22 21.20 -1.07
CA ASP A 699 -26.85 22.52 -1.00
C ASP A 699 -27.58 22.84 -2.32
N LEU A 700 -26.96 22.54 -3.47
CA LEU A 700 -27.58 22.73 -4.79
C LEU A 700 -28.86 21.90 -4.93
N LEU A 701 -28.82 20.64 -4.52
CA LEU A 701 -30.00 19.76 -4.56
C LEU A 701 -31.06 20.18 -3.55
N THR A 702 -30.68 20.56 -2.34
CA THR A 702 -31.64 21.04 -1.32
C THR A 702 -32.35 22.31 -1.79
N LYS A 703 -31.62 23.25 -2.42
CA LYS A 703 -32.22 24.44 -3.04
C LYS A 703 -33.17 24.06 -4.19
N LYS A 704 -32.79 23.13 -5.07
CA LYS A 704 -33.65 22.62 -6.16
C LYS A 704 -34.97 22.02 -5.64
N TYR A 705 -34.93 21.27 -4.54
CA TYR A 705 -36.12 20.62 -3.99
C TYR A 705 -37.01 21.56 -3.16
N ASN A 706 -36.42 22.58 -2.52
CA ASN A 706 -37.20 23.57 -1.77
C ASN A 706 -37.89 24.60 -2.68
N THR A 707 -37.43 24.82 -3.91
CA THR A 707 -38.09 25.72 -4.88
C THR A 707 -39.25 25.07 -5.65
N LYS A 708 -39.37 23.74 -5.66
CA LYS A 708 -40.53 23.03 -6.25
C LYS A 708 -41.74 22.91 -5.29
N GLY A 709 -41.63 23.41 -4.06
CA GLY A 709 -42.64 23.31 -3.01
C GLY A 709 -43.41 24.59 -2.69
N ASN A 710 -43.35 25.63 -3.54
CA ASN A 710 -44.14 26.86 -3.44
C ASN A 710 -44.97 27.09 -4.70
#